data_AF-A0AAE1W316-F1
#
_entry.id   AF-A0AAE1W316-F1
#
_cell.length_a   1.000
_cell.length_b   1.000
_cell.length_c   1.000
_cell.angle_alpha   90.00
_cell.angle_beta   90.00
_cell.angle_gamma   90.00
#
_symmetry.space_group_name_H-M   'P 1'
#
loop_
_entity.id
_entity.type
_entity.pdbx_description
1 polymer ?
#
loop_
_entity_poly.entity_id
_entity_poly.type
_entity_poly.pdbx_seq_one_letter_code
_entity_poly.pdbx_strand_id
1 'polypeptide(L)'
;MFGWWECCAASCCERVYEEFLEDPEPFSLPSPLPQWQKRNIELIQHQPEIVISVVKVLTIHYDCFVSLFLIFYEVIIIFLCASSTCVDVISVCDSSPFTFNRLHHFWFNIHLKIPRLEHGLIKVIDFLYFSLGHGFEHSYLQVFVKSDLKTFTGKGFATGKICLGEIEVVKITEFEKIWSCSSLSRKANAVTFYKPVGIPDGYSSLGHYCQPSDRKLRGYVLVAKCILSDESQGSKSVSPALTRPLNYTLVWSSNSHGNEYGYIWLPNPPEGYKPTGFVVTTEPEQPDLEEVRCVREDLTESCEVDEVIFERNSLFSKGRIYVWNTRPCRRGMLCKGVPIGTFFCSRDEDSENDMSIACLKNLDSSLLAMPNLDQVHALIKHYGPTVYFHPDEAFLPSSVSWFFENGALLYKDGRDKGLAIDSKGSNLPGGGRNDGRFWLDLPVDSNGSDYVKSGSMETAELYVHVKPASGGTFTDIAMWIFCPFNGPSTIKAGAFNYTFSRIGQHVGDWEHYTLRLSNFDGELWSVYFSEHSGGEWLDASELEFIDGNKPIVYASKSGHASFPHEGCYIQGSTKLGIGARNDCAKSNYSVDSSTKYRVIAAENLGDEIEEPQWLQYMREWGPTIVYDSRSELDKILKHLPFFVRFSLENLIELFPTELYGEEGPTGPKEKDNWLGDERC
;
A
#
# COMPACT_ATOMS: atom_id res chain seq x y z
N MET A 1 -24.87 32.88 -42.31
CA MET A 1 -24.44 33.56 -43.56
C MET A 1 -23.81 34.88 -43.16
N PHE A 2 -22.57 35.09 -43.61
CA PHE A 2 -21.78 36.33 -43.71
C PHE A 2 -22.23 37.62 -42.98
N GLY A 3 -21.30 38.24 -42.25
CA GLY A 3 -21.35 39.67 -41.95
C GLY A 3 -20.41 40.10 -40.83
N TRP A 4 -19.25 40.65 -41.21
CA TRP A 4 -18.22 41.29 -40.37
C TRP A 4 -18.53 42.76 -40.05
N TRP A 5 -17.66 43.33 -39.19
CA TRP A 5 -17.42 44.74 -38.81
C TRP A 5 -18.36 45.34 -37.75
N GLU A 6 -17.93 46.13 -36.77
CA GLU A 6 -16.68 46.87 -36.51
C GLU A 6 -16.73 47.46 -35.09
N CYS A 7 -15.59 47.61 -34.40
CA CYS A 7 -15.18 48.85 -33.72
C CYS A 7 -13.85 48.64 -32.97
N CYS A 8 -12.80 49.31 -33.43
CA CYS A 8 -11.52 49.50 -32.75
C CYS A 8 -11.47 50.86 -32.04
N ALA A 9 -10.76 50.92 -30.91
CA ALA A 9 -9.93 52.03 -30.36
C ALA A 9 -9.91 51.94 -28.81
N ALA A 10 -8.82 52.09 -28.06
CA ALA A 10 -7.41 52.43 -28.31
C ALA A 10 -6.60 52.26 -26.99
N SER A 11 -5.24 52.33 -27.09
CA SER A 11 -4.18 52.47 -26.06
C SER A 11 -3.31 51.19 -25.87
N CYS A 12 -2.16 51.00 -26.55
CA CYS A 12 -0.77 51.42 -26.19
C CYS A 12 -0.39 51.14 -24.71
N CYS A 13 0.74 50.54 -24.31
CA CYS A 13 2.07 50.32 -24.93
C CYS A 13 2.90 49.29 -24.11
N GLU A 14 3.86 48.61 -24.76
CA GLU A 14 5.21 48.17 -24.29
C GLU A 14 5.43 47.38 -22.96
N ARG A 15 5.91 46.12 -23.03
CA ARG A 15 7.34 45.69 -22.92
C ARG A 15 7.51 44.20 -22.58
N VAL A 16 8.58 43.65 -23.16
CA VAL A 16 9.16 42.31 -23.01
C VAL A 16 9.66 42.06 -21.59
N TYR A 17 9.48 40.85 -21.06
CA TYR A 17 10.45 40.20 -20.17
C TYR A 17 10.50 38.69 -20.45
N GLU A 18 11.73 38.21 -20.64
CA GLU A 18 12.14 36.81 -20.71
C GLU A 18 11.75 36.09 -19.42
N GLU A 19 11.17 34.88 -19.53
CA GLU A 19 11.02 33.97 -18.40
C GLU A 19 11.96 32.79 -18.66
N PHE A 20 12.97 32.70 -17.80
CA PHE A 20 14.00 31.67 -17.80
C PHE A 20 13.37 30.30 -17.58
N LEU A 21 13.75 29.34 -18.41
CA LEU A 21 13.56 27.91 -18.15
C LEU A 21 14.47 27.54 -16.97
N GLU A 22 13.88 27.36 -15.79
CA GLU A 22 14.56 26.77 -14.64
C GLU A 22 14.14 25.31 -14.48
N ASP A 23 15.12 24.46 -14.19
CA ASP A 23 14.99 23.01 -14.06
C ASP A 23 13.97 22.61 -12.96
N PRO A 24 13.19 21.53 -13.13
CA PRO A 24 12.13 21.15 -12.20
C PRO A 24 12.66 20.56 -10.88
N GLU A 25 12.21 21.14 -9.76
CA GLU A 25 12.43 20.64 -8.39
C GLU A 25 11.30 19.69 -7.92
N PRO A 26 11.59 18.69 -7.08
CA PRO A 26 10.72 17.53 -6.83
C PRO A 26 9.54 17.77 -5.86
N PHE A 27 8.41 17.12 -6.16
CA PHE A 27 7.24 16.95 -5.28
C PHE A 27 7.60 16.32 -3.92
N SER A 28 6.93 16.78 -2.86
CA SER A 28 7.02 16.23 -1.50
C SER A 28 5.63 15.89 -0.96
N LEU A 29 5.48 14.65 -0.47
CA LEU A 29 4.28 14.18 0.23
C LEU A 29 4.04 14.99 1.51
N PRO A 30 2.79 15.08 2.01
CA PRO A 30 2.52 15.65 3.33
C PRO A 30 3.42 14.97 4.37
N SER A 31 4.33 15.74 4.95
CA SER A 31 5.25 15.24 5.96
C SER A 31 4.70 15.50 7.37
N PRO A 32 4.82 14.55 8.30
CA PRO A 32 5.27 13.17 8.10
C PRO A 32 4.06 12.23 7.89
N LEU A 33 4.01 11.55 6.74
CA LEU A 33 3.39 10.23 6.67
C LEU A 33 4.15 9.29 7.65
N PRO A 34 3.48 8.32 8.29
CA PRO A 34 4.10 7.48 9.31
C PRO A 34 5.40 6.83 8.78
N GLN A 35 6.52 7.04 9.47
CA GLN A 35 7.71 6.23 9.25
C GLN A 35 7.48 4.86 9.91
N TRP A 36 7.49 3.80 9.11
CA TRP A 36 7.42 2.44 9.63
C TRP A 36 8.78 2.07 10.23
N GLN A 37 8.86 2.01 11.56
CA GLN A 37 10.07 1.58 12.25
C GLN A 37 10.35 0.10 11.94
N LYS A 38 11.62 -0.23 11.66
CA LYS A 38 12.13 -1.61 11.58
C LYS A 38 11.67 -2.41 12.80
N ARG A 39 10.92 -3.50 12.59
CA ARG A 39 10.72 -4.51 13.64
C ARG A 39 12.06 -5.21 13.85
N ASN A 40 12.70 -4.95 15.00
CA ASN A 40 13.69 -5.88 15.52
C ASN A 40 12.94 -7.12 16.01
N ILE A 41 13.11 -8.24 15.33
CA ILE A 41 12.61 -9.55 15.79
C ILE A 41 13.47 -9.95 16.99
N GLU A 42 13.01 -9.69 18.21
CA GLU A 42 13.60 -10.30 19.41
C GLU A 42 12.85 -11.60 19.74
N LEU A 43 13.59 -12.70 19.62
CA LEU A 43 13.20 -14.04 20.03
C LEU A 43 12.79 -14.07 21.51
N ILE A 44 11.56 -14.50 21.77
CA ILE A 44 11.04 -14.77 23.10
C ILE A 44 11.74 -16.02 23.67
N GLN A 45 12.60 -15.85 24.67
CA GLN A 45 12.96 -16.90 25.63
C GLN A 45 12.69 -16.42 27.06
N HIS A 46 12.11 -17.33 27.85
CA HIS A 46 11.53 -17.11 29.16
C HIS A 46 12.55 -17.32 30.31
N GLN A 47 12.35 -16.55 31.40
CA GLN A 47 12.67 -16.80 32.84
C GLN A 47 13.99 -16.22 33.42
N PRO A 48 14.06 -15.86 34.74
CA PRO A 48 14.14 -14.46 35.19
C PRO A 48 15.29 -14.13 36.19
N GLU A 49 15.29 -12.86 36.64
CA GLU A 49 16.04 -12.27 37.76
C GLU A 49 17.49 -11.78 37.49
N ILE A 50 17.66 -10.44 37.46
CA ILE A 50 18.47 -9.65 38.41
C ILE A 50 18.09 -8.17 38.25
N VAL A 51 17.84 -7.53 39.39
CA VAL A 51 17.40 -6.14 39.58
C VAL A 51 18.59 -5.16 39.49
N ILE A 52 18.29 -3.88 39.22
CA ILE A 52 19.06 -2.64 39.51
C ILE A 52 19.92 -2.06 38.36
N SER A 53 19.38 -1.09 37.62
CA SER A 53 19.99 0.24 37.30
C SER A 53 19.45 0.87 36.00
N VAL A 54 18.20 1.33 35.99
CA VAL A 54 17.70 2.33 35.03
C VAL A 54 17.33 3.58 35.81
N VAL A 55 18.34 4.30 36.30
CA VAL A 55 18.37 5.77 36.52
C VAL A 55 19.84 6.14 36.78
N LYS A 56 20.70 6.13 35.74
CA LYS A 56 22.03 6.80 35.76
C LYS A 56 22.81 6.77 34.43
N VAL A 57 22.14 6.80 33.28
CA VAL A 57 22.81 6.88 31.97
C VAL A 57 22.40 8.13 31.17
N LEU A 58 21.72 9.10 31.82
CA LEU A 58 21.42 10.43 31.26
C LEU A 58 22.25 11.55 31.91
N THR A 59 23.39 11.22 32.52
CA THR A 59 24.25 12.21 33.20
C THR A 59 25.73 11.96 32.95
N ILE A 60 26.09 11.58 31.71
CA ILE A 60 27.51 11.43 31.29
C ILE A 60 27.81 12.16 29.96
N HIS A 61 26.83 12.79 29.31
CA HIS A 61 27.07 13.58 28.09
C HIS A 61 27.03 15.12 28.25
N TYR A 62 27.02 15.65 29.48
CA TYR A 62 27.10 17.10 29.73
C TYR A 62 28.51 17.58 30.18
N ASP A 63 29.30 16.73 30.85
CA ASP A 63 30.61 17.15 31.39
C ASP A 63 31.77 17.09 30.36
N CYS A 64 31.60 16.38 29.25
CA CYS A 64 32.57 16.42 28.15
C CYS A 64 32.48 17.71 27.32
N PHE A 65 31.32 18.39 27.31
CA PHE A 65 31.11 19.59 26.50
C PHE A 65 31.65 20.86 27.19
N VAL A 66 31.52 20.94 28.52
CA VAL A 66 32.06 22.05 29.33
C VAL A 66 33.59 22.00 29.39
N SER A 67 34.16 20.79 29.39
CA SER A 67 35.62 20.59 29.41
C SER A 67 36.28 20.99 28.08
N LEU A 68 35.63 20.73 26.93
CA LEU A 68 36.13 21.21 25.63
C LEU A 68 36.03 22.74 25.47
N PHE A 69 35.01 23.36 26.05
CA PHE A 69 34.78 24.80 25.93
C PHE A 69 35.77 25.61 26.79
N LEU A 70 36.15 25.10 27.96
CA LEU A 70 37.18 25.71 28.81
C LEU A 70 38.59 25.59 28.20
N ILE A 71 38.88 24.47 27.53
CA ILE A 71 40.15 24.29 26.79
C ILE A 71 40.22 25.26 25.60
N PHE A 72 39.12 25.49 24.90
CA PHE A 72 39.05 26.48 23.82
C PHE A 72 39.20 27.92 24.32
N TYR A 73 38.62 28.25 25.49
CA TYR A 73 38.74 29.57 26.11
C TYR A 73 40.17 29.89 26.57
N GLU A 74 40.89 28.90 27.14
CA GLU A 74 42.30 29.08 27.49
C GLU A 74 43.20 29.24 26.26
N VAL A 75 42.96 28.48 25.18
CA VAL A 75 43.73 28.60 23.92
C VAL A 75 43.52 29.97 23.27
N ILE A 76 42.29 30.51 23.30
CA ILE A 76 41.97 31.84 22.77
C ILE A 76 42.61 32.95 23.62
N ILE A 77 42.61 32.83 24.95
CA ILE A 77 43.27 33.80 25.84
C ILE A 77 44.80 33.77 25.66
N ILE A 78 45.40 32.59 25.48
CA ILE A 78 46.84 32.45 25.21
C ILE A 78 47.21 33.06 23.85
N PHE A 79 46.35 32.91 22.83
CA PHE A 79 46.57 33.49 21.51
C PHE A 79 46.40 35.03 21.53
N LEU A 80 45.45 35.55 22.31
CA LEU A 80 45.21 36.99 22.47
C LEU A 80 46.25 37.69 23.34
N CYS A 81 46.88 36.98 24.30
CA CYS A 81 47.98 37.51 25.11
C CYS A 81 49.33 37.51 24.36
N ALA A 82 49.48 36.74 23.28
CA ALA A 82 50.71 36.66 22.50
C ALA A 82 50.85 37.76 21.43
N SER A 83 49.77 38.46 21.07
CA SER A 83 49.82 39.65 20.20
C SER A 83 49.95 40.91 21.04
N SER A 84 51.17 41.43 21.15
CA SER A 84 51.48 42.63 21.92
C SER A 84 50.89 43.90 21.30
N THR A 85 49.60 44.17 21.50
CA THR A 85 49.02 45.52 21.42
C THR A 85 47.65 45.57 22.09
N CYS A 86 47.50 46.55 22.99
CA CYS A 86 46.27 47.10 23.57
C CYS A 86 45.75 46.48 24.87
N VAL A 87 45.96 47.24 25.94
CA VAL A 87 45.72 47.02 27.37
C VAL A 87 44.31 47.46 27.82
N ASP A 88 43.37 47.74 26.90
CA ASP A 88 42.08 48.34 27.26
C ASP A 88 40.85 47.44 27.03
N VAL A 89 40.92 46.15 27.38
CA VAL A 89 39.74 45.24 27.36
C VAL A 89 39.39 44.68 28.75
N ILE A 90 40.19 44.96 29.78
CA ILE A 90 39.94 44.49 31.15
C ILE A 90 39.16 45.57 31.91
N SER A 91 37.89 45.80 31.53
CA SER A 91 36.98 46.66 32.29
C SER A 91 35.49 46.32 32.12
N VAL A 92 35.12 45.27 31.37
CA VAL A 92 33.68 44.94 31.12
C VAL A 92 33.29 43.56 31.65
N CYS A 93 34.09 42.98 32.55
CA CYS A 93 33.75 41.72 33.23
C CYS A 93 33.25 42.02 34.65
N ASP A 94 31.97 42.34 34.77
CA ASP A 94 31.28 42.34 36.06
C ASP A 94 30.26 41.18 36.09
N SER A 95 30.27 40.45 37.20
CA SER A 95 29.71 39.11 37.37
C SER A 95 28.18 39.10 37.45
N SER A 96 27.52 38.74 36.34
CA SER A 96 26.10 38.35 36.26
C SER A 96 25.83 37.61 34.93
N PRO A 97 24.79 36.76 34.82
CA PRO A 97 24.61 35.89 33.64
C PRO A 97 24.44 36.71 32.35
N PHE A 98 25.18 36.32 31.31
CA PHE A 98 25.19 36.98 29.99
C PHE A 98 23.82 36.86 29.31
N THR A 99 23.22 38.00 28.94
CA THR A 99 22.01 38.07 28.10
C THR A 99 22.38 38.38 26.65
N PHE A 100 21.59 37.84 25.70
CA PHE A 100 21.80 37.91 24.24
C PHE A 100 22.08 39.34 23.71
N ASN A 101 21.45 40.36 24.31
CA ASN A 101 21.61 41.76 23.92
C ASN A 101 23.03 42.34 24.15
N ARG A 102 23.84 41.78 25.06
CA ARG A 102 25.24 42.22 25.25
C ARG A 102 26.20 41.57 24.25
N LEU A 103 25.89 40.37 23.76
CA LEU A 103 26.67 39.69 22.70
C LEU A 103 26.60 40.48 21.39
N HIS A 104 25.41 41.01 21.06
CA HIS A 104 25.18 41.84 19.87
C HIS A 104 25.97 43.17 19.91
N HIS A 105 26.10 43.77 21.10
CA HIS A 105 26.88 45.00 21.30
C HIS A 105 28.40 44.78 21.29
N PHE A 106 28.85 43.60 21.71
CA PHE A 106 30.25 43.16 21.62
C PHE A 106 30.63 42.86 20.16
N TRP A 107 29.74 42.18 19.41
CA TRP A 107 29.92 41.86 17.99
C TRP A 107 30.01 43.12 17.10
N PHE A 108 29.16 44.13 17.33
CA PHE A 108 29.20 45.39 16.59
C PHE A 108 30.51 46.18 16.81
N ASN A 109 31.13 46.06 17.99
CA ASN A 109 32.39 46.73 18.30
C ASN A 109 33.64 46.04 17.72
N ILE A 110 33.61 44.73 17.48
CA ILE A 110 34.70 43.99 16.84
C ILE A 110 34.81 44.37 15.35
N HIS A 111 33.68 44.47 14.65
CA HIS A 111 33.65 44.83 13.22
C HIS A 111 34.15 46.26 12.94
N LEU A 112 33.97 47.19 13.89
CA LEU A 112 34.36 48.59 13.72
C LEU A 112 35.83 48.91 14.10
N LYS A 113 36.53 48.02 14.82
CA LYS A 113 37.87 48.33 15.36
C LYS A 113 39.02 47.46 14.85
N ILE A 114 38.77 46.39 14.08
CA ILE A 114 39.84 45.52 13.55
C ILE A 114 39.57 45.17 12.07
N PRO A 115 40.11 45.93 11.10
CA PRO A 115 39.81 45.73 9.67
C PRO A 115 40.62 44.60 9.01
N ARG A 116 41.45 43.86 9.73
CA ARG A 116 42.31 42.79 9.19
C ARG A 116 42.29 41.57 10.09
N LEU A 117 41.27 40.75 9.93
CA LEU A 117 41.23 39.36 10.38
C LEU A 117 40.98 38.48 9.14
N GLU A 118 41.77 37.42 8.99
CA GLU A 118 41.72 36.55 7.81
C GLU A 118 40.36 35.86 7.66
N HIS A 119 39.91 35.75 6.40
CA HIS A 119 38.58 35.31 5.96
C HIS A 119 38.10 33.94 6.48
N GLY A 120 38.97 33.11 7.06
CA GLY A 120 38.63 31.80 7.60
C GLY A 120 37.98 31.84 8.99
N LEU A 121 38.42 32.75 9.88
CA LEU A 121 37.95 32.77 11.27
C LEU A 121 36.53 33.38 11.41
N ILE A 122 36.21 34.36 10.55
CA ILE A 122 34.90 35.00 10.50
C ILE A 122 33.80 33.99 10.11
N LYS A 123 34.09 33.10 9.15
CA LYS A 123 33.11 32.07 8.71
C LYS A 123 32.82 31.02 9.78
N VAL A 124 33.79 30.65 10.61
CA VAL A 124 33.60 29.68 11.70
C VAL A 124 32.80 30.30 12.84
N ILE A 125 33.01 31.59 13.11
CA ILE A 125 32.32 32.32 14.20
C ILE A 125 30.91 32.74 13.78
N ASP A 126 30.67 33.12 12.52
CA ASP A 126 29.33 33.40 11.99
C ASP A 126 28.47 32.12 11.94
N PHE A 127 29.07 30.97 11.60
CA PHE A 127 28.39 29.67 11.66
C PHE A 127 27.96 29.30 13.09
N LEU A 128 28.77 29.64 14.10
CA LEU A 128 28.44 29.42 15.51
C LEU A 128 27.40 30.42 16.04
N TYR A 129 27.41 31.67 15.59
CA TYR A 129 26.39 32.67 15.93
C TYR A 129 25.02 32.31 15.32
N PHE A 130 25.01 31.78 14.09
CA PHE A 130 23.80 31.30 13.43
C PHE A 130 23.25 30.01 14.09
N SER A 131 24.13 29.15 14.59
CA SER A 131 23.75 27.90 15.27
C SER A 131 23.26 28.09 16.71
N LEU A 132 23.66 29.18 17.37
CA LEU A 132 23.23 29.53 18.74
C LEU A 132 21.96 30.41 18.78
N GLY A 133 21.48 30.91 17.63
CA GLY A 133 20.25 31.70 17.50
C GLY A 133 18.97 30.88 17.37
N HIS A 134 19.06 29.56 17.19
CA HIS A 134 17.92 28.65 17.11
C HIS A 134 18.03 27.53 18.14
N GLY A 135 17.62 27.82 19.37
CA GLY A 135 17.46 26.80 20.40
C GLY A 135 16.89 27.36 21.67
N PHE A 136 15.69 26.87 22.03
CA PHE A 136 14.92 27.10 23.27
C PHE A 136 13.92 28.26 23.29
N GLU A 137 12.68 27.95 22.90
CA GLU A 137 11.51 28.26 23.74
C GLU A 137 10.47 27.13 23.60
N HIS A 138 10.12 26.50 24.73
CA HIS A 138 8.98 25.60 24.87
C HIS A 138 7.81 26.40 25.45
N SER A 139 6.66 26.40 24.77
CA SER A 139 5.30 26.11 25.28
C SER A 139 4.19 26.85 24.50
N TYR A 140 3.25 26.05 23.98
CA TYR A 140 1.87 26.36 23.59
C TYR A 140 1.51 27.78 23.13
N LEU A 141 1.40 27.98 21.82
CA LEU A 141 0.30 28.73 21.21
C LEU A 141 0.14 28.32 19.73
N GLN A 142 -1.10 27.99 19.36
CA GLN A 142 -1.55 27.92 17.98
C GLN A 142 -1.24 29.22 17.23
N VAL A 143 -1.19 29.08 15.90
CA VAL A 143 -1.13 30.12 14.84
C VAL A 143 0.27 30.43 14.33
N PHE A 144 0.64 29.86 13.18
CA PHE A 144 1.25 30.61 12.08
C PHE A 144 0.80 30.06 10.71
N VAL A 145 -0.08 30.85 10.09
CA VAL A 145 -0.13 31.29 8.69
C VAL A 145 0.00 30.23 7.58
N LYS A 146 -1.17 29.91 7.00
CA LYS A 146 -1.37 29.66 5.56
C LYS A 146 -0.70 30.77 4.73
N SER A 147 0.28 30.44 3.89
CA SER A 147 0.67 31.11 2.62
C SER A 147 2.12 30.70 2.31
N ASP A 148 2.49 30.09 1.18
CA ASP A 148 1.98 30.27 -0.18
C ASP A 148 1.91 28.94 -0.94
N LEU A 149 0.68 28.57 -1.30
CA LEU A 149 0.34 27.47 -2.18
C LEU A 149 0.51 27.92 -3.64
N LYS A 150 1.37 27.22 -4.40
CA LYS A 150 1.13 27.00 -5.82
C LYS A 150 1.07 25.50 -6.08
N THR A 151 -0.14 25.09 -6.41
CA THR A 151 -0.68 23.74 -6.63
C THR A 151 -0.18 23.11 -7.93
N PHE A 152 0.29 21.87 -7.88
CA PHE A 152 0.13 20.94 -9.00
C PHE A 152 -1.28 20.35 -8.92
N THR A 153 -2.10 20.58 -9.93
CA THR A 153 -3.55 20.34 -9.89
C THR A 153 -3.89 18.87 -10.16
N GLY A 154 -4.10 18.09 -9.09
CA GLY A 154 -5.15 17.07 -9.04
C GLY A 154 -6.30 17.65 -8.20
N LYS A 155 -7.52 17.73 -8.72
CA LYS A 155 -8.60 18.50 -8.05
C LYS A 155 -9.28 17.78 -6.87
N GLY A 156 -9.01 16.49 -6.63
CA GLY A 156 -9.70 15.71 -5.59
C GLY A 156 -8.88 14.68 -4.80
N PHE A 157 -7.75 14.17 -5.32
CA PHE A 157 -6.89 13.22 -4.61
C PHE A 157 -6.23 13.84 -3.35
N ALA A 158 -6.15 13.07 -2.28
CA ALA A 158 -5.52 13.43 -1.01
C ALA A 158 -6.08 14.71 -0.34
N THR A 159 -7.36 15.02 -0.57
CA THR A 159 -8.02 16.21 0.01
C THR A 159 -8.70 15.96 1.36
N GLY A 160 -8.66 14.71 1.85
CA GLY A 160 -9.36 14.25 3.05
C GLY A 160 -10.86 13.99 2.86
N LYS A 161 -11.42 14.28 1.68
CA LYS A 161 -12.85 14.16 1.38
C LYS A 161 -13.06 13.57 0.00
N ILE A 162 -14.11 12.78 -0.17
CA ILE A 162 -14.48 12.21 -1.47
C ILE A 162 -15.98 12.40 -1.69
N CYS A 163 -16.35 12.92 -2.86
CA CYS A 163 -17.74 12.99 -3.29
C CYS A 163 -18.13 11.68 -3.98
N LEU A 164 -19.24 11.08 -3.54
CA LEU A 164 -19.81 9.85 -4.12
C LEU A 164 -21.06 10.15 -4.98
N GLY A 165 -21.27 11.41 -5.34
CA GLY A 165 -22.49 11.91 -6.01
C GLY A 165 -23.31 12.79 -5.07
N GLU A 166 -24.35 12.24 -4.44
CA GLU A 166 -25.22 12.97 -3.50
C GLU A 166 -24.67 13.01 -2.05
N ILE A 167 -23.62 12.22 -1.78
CA ILE A 167 -23.01 12.10 -0.46
C ILE A 167 -21.53 12.44 -0.56
N GLU A 168 -21.04 13.27 0.35
CA GLU A 168 -19.61 13.47 0.61
C GLU A 168 -19.20 12.60 1.80
N VAL A 169 -18.07 11.91 1.68
CA VAL A 169 -17.52 11.06 2.74
C VAL A 169 -16.17 11.57 3.23
N VAL A 170 -15.90 11.33 4.51
CA VAL A 170 -14.61 11.57 5.18
C VAL A 170 -14.20 10.31 5.93
N LYS A 171 -12.90 10.00 5.89
CA LYS A 171 -12.29 8.89 6.60
C LYS A 171 -11.99 9.29 8.05
N ILE A 172 -12.58 8.59 9.02
CA ILE A 172 -12.28 8.74 10.45
C ILE A 172 -11.41 7.58 10.92
N THR A 173 -10.27 7.89 11.53
CA THR A 173 -9.32 6.92 12.09
C THR A 173 -9.14 7.07 13.60
N GLU A 174 -9.87 8.01 14.22
CA GLU A 174 -9.89 8.23 15.67
C GLU A 174 -11.11 7.57 16.30
N PHE A 175 -10.86 6.84 17.39
CA PHE A 175 -11.85 5.95 17.98
C PHE A 175 -11.82 5.98 19.51
N GLU A 176 -13.00 5.92 20.12
CA GLU A 176 -13.18 5.69 21.55
C GLU A 176 -13.58 4.23 21.80
N LYS A 177 -12.89 3.56 22.71
CA LYS A 177 -13.20 2.17 23.08
C LYS A 177 -14.53 2.11 23.82
N ILE A 178 -15.42 1.23 23.37
CA ILE A 178 -16.71 0.97 24.03
C ILE A 178 -16.60 -0.27 24.91
N TRP A 179 -16.25 -1.42 24.31
CA TRP A 179 -16.35 -2.72 24.95
C TRP A 179 -15.43 -3.75 24.28
N SER A 180 -14.95 -4.74 25.05
CA SER A 180 -14.17 -5.87 24.55
C SER A 180 -14.86 -7.20 24.85
N CYS A 181 -14.87 -8.09 23.85
CA CYS A 181 -15.49 -9.40 23.91
C CYS A 181 -14.42 -10.50 23.74
N SER A 182 -14.24 -11.38 24.72
CA SER A 182 -13.29 -12.49 24.64
C SER A 182 -13.95 -13.82 24.29
N SER A 183 -13.26 -14.72 23.59
CA SER A 183 -13.74 -16.09 23.39
C SER A 183 -13.78 -16.86 24.72
N LEU A 184 -14.60 -17.92 24.78
CA LEU A 184 -14.73 -18.80 25.95
C LEU A 184 -13.59 -19.85 26.03
N SER A 185 -12.85 -20.07 24.95
CA SER A 185 -11.73 -21.03 24.91
C SER A 185 -10.40 -20.34 25.29
N ARG A 186 -9.48 -21.09 25.93
CA ARG A 186 -8.13 -20.59 26.29
C ARG A 186 -7.25 -20.51 25.03
N LYS A 187 -7.38 -19.41 24.29
CA LYS A 187 -6.34 -18.72 23.49
C LYS A 187 -6.89 -17.32 23.16
N ALA A 188 -6.00 -16.34 23.05
CA ALA A 188 -6.23 -14.89 23.15
C ALA A 188 -7.09 -14.23 22.05
N ASN A 189 -8.14 -14.88 21.55
CA ASN A 189 -9.04 -14.28 20.57
C ASN A 189 -10.08 -13.42 21.30
N ALA A 190 -9.92 -12.11 21.19
CA ALA A 190 -10.88 -11.13 21.67
C ALA A 190 -11.08 -10.04 20.62
N VAL A 191 -12.28 -9.49 20.52
CA VAL A 191 -12.60 -8.33 19.66
C VAL A 191 -12.88 -7.12 20.53
N THR A 192 -12.41 -5.95 20.10
CA THR A 192 -12.74 -4.68 20.74
C THR A 192 -13.55 -3.83 19.79
N PHE A 193 -14.64 -3.25 20.32
CA PHE A 193 -15.57 -2.39 19.61
C PHE A 193 -15.34 -0.94 19.99
N TYR A 194 -15.49 -0.07 19.00
CA TYR A 194 -15.16 1.34 19.12
C TYR A 194 -16.19 2.24 18.45
N LYS A 195 -16.38 3.42 19.03
CA LYS A 195 -17.17 4.51 18.45
C LYS A 195 -16.22 5.46 17.71
N PRO A 196 -16.51 5.87 16.47
CA PRO A 196 -15.76 6.93 15.80
C PRO A 196 -15.95 8.25 16.54
N VAL A 197 -14.84 8.98 16.76
CA VAL A 197 -14.84 10.30 17.40
C VAL A 197 -14.20 11.34 16.48
N GLY A 198 -14.32 12.63 16.82
CA GLY A 198 -13.79 13.71 15.97
C GLY A 198 -14.55 13.91 14.66
N ILE A 199 -15.81 13.47 14.58
CA ILE A 199 -16.65 13.61 13.38
C ILE A 199 -16.84 15.11 13.06
N PRO A 200 -16.48 15.58 11.84
CA PRO A 200 -16.63 16.99 11.50
C PRO A 200 -18.09 17.45 11.44
N ASP A 201 -18.30 18.75 11.67
CA ASP A 201 -19.65 19.34 11.67
C ASP A 201 -20.41 19.08 10.36
N GLY A 202 -21.64 18.59 10.51
CA GLY A 202 -22.54 18.26 9.40
C GLY A 202 -22.32 16.87 8.78
N TYR A 203 -21.31 16.11 9.22
CA TYR A 203 -21.20 14.68 8.90
C TYR A 203 -21.90 13.85 9.97
N SER A 204 -22.31 12.64 9.60
CA SER A 204 -22.96 11.69 10.49
C SER A 204 -22.28 10.33 10.39
N SER A 205 -22.24 9.63 11.52
CA SER A 205 -21.75 8.26 11.58
C SER A 205 -22.69 7.31 10.84
N LEU A 206 -22.11 6.28 10.23
CA LEU A 206 -22.81 5.21 9.52
C LEU A 206 -22.74 3.86 10.25
N GLY A 207 -22.01 3.80 11.35
CA GLY A 207 -21.81 2.59 12.14
C GLY A 207 -20.58 2.70 13.05
N HIS A 208 -20.36 1.66 13.84
CA HIS A 208 -19.21 1.53 14.73
C HIS A 208 -18.13 0.64 14.11
N TYR A 209 -16.93 0.70 14.68
CA TYR A 209 -15.76 -0.06 14.26
C TYR A 209 -15.46 -1.20 15.21
N CYS A 210 -14.84 -2.27 14.73
CA CYS A 210 -14.23 -3.27 15.59
C CYS A 210 -13.00 -3.90 14.95
N GLN A 211 -12.12 -4.45 15.78
CA GLN A 211 -10.95 -5.20 15.34
C GLN A 211 -10.52 -6.23 16.40
N PRO A 212 -9.66 -7.20 16.02
CA PRO A 212 -9.00 -8.06 16.99
C PRO A 212 -8.24 -7.24 18.03
N SER A 213 -8.34 -7.63 19.30
CA SER A 213 -7.85 -6.85 20.46
C SER A 213 -6.34 -6.95 20.64
N ASP A 214 -5.70 -7.91 19.99
CA ASP A 214 -4.26 -8.14 19.98
C ASP A 214 -3.54 -7.32 18.88
N ARG A 215 -4.30 -6.64 18.01
CA ARG A 215 -3.76 -5.76 16.98
C ARG A 215 -3.71 -4.31 17.47
N LYS A 216 -2.71 -3.54 17.00
CA LYS A 216 -2.68 -2.09 17.16
C LYS A 216 -3.91 -1.49 16.46
N LEU A 217 -4.50 -0.43 17.03
CA LEU A 217 -5.64 0.24 16.43
C LEU A 217 -5.24 0.79 15.05
N ARG A 218 -5.77 0.19 13.99
CA ARG A 218 -5.50 0.56 12.60
C ARG A 218 -6.69 0.17 11.74
N GLY A 219 -7.63 1.09 11.64
CA GLY A 219 -8.81 0.96 10.80
C GLY A 219 -9.41 2.33 10.52
N TYR A 220 -10.53 2.32 9.82
CA TYR A 220 -11.27 3.53 9.52
C TYR A 220 -12.77 3.28 9.54
N VAL A 221 -13.54 4.34 9.72
CA VAL A 221 -14.97 4.37 9.39
C VAL A 221 -15.21 5.58 8.49
N LEU A 222 -15.95 5.39 7.40
CA LEU A 222 -16.44 6.51 6.60
C LEU A 222 -17.65 7.14 7.27
N VAL A 223 -17.58 8.45 7.47
CA VAL A 223 -18.73 9.28 7.88
C VAL A 223 -19.23 10.06 6.68
N ALA A 224 -20.52 10.35 6.66
CA ALA A 224 -21.19 10.86 5.47
C ALA A 224 -21.94 12.16 5.74
N LYS A 225 -21.97 13.03 4.73
CA LYS A 225 -22.76 14.25 4.68
C LYS A 225 -23.54 14.31 3.37
N CYS A 226 -24.81 14.73 3.44
CA CYS A 226 -25.62 14.98 2.26
C CYS A 226 -25.17 16.27 1.55
N ILE A 227 -24.97 16.21 0.24
CA ILE A 227 -24.70 17.38 -0.60
C ILE A 227 -26.04 17.82 -1.19
N LEU A 228 -26.48 19.04 -0.88
CA LEU A 228 -27.63 19.64 -1.55
C LEU A 228 -27.19 20.04 -2.96
N SER A 229 -27.74 19.41 -3.99
CA SER A 229 -27.55 19.88 -5.36
C SER A 229 -28.39 21.14 -5.57
N ASP A 230 -27.73 22.29 -5.74
CA ASP A 230 -28.37 23.59 -5.95
C ASP A 230 -29.18 23.69 -7.27
N GLU A 231 -29.21 22.62 -8.10
CA GLU A 231 -29.91 22.63 -9.39
C GLU A 231 -31.35 22.06 -9.37
N SER A 232 -31.85 21.55 -8.24
CA SER A 232 -33.28 21.15 -8.16
C SER A 232 -34.20 22.28 -7.71
N GLN A 233 -34.05 23.48 -8.27
CA GLN A 233 -35.14 24.45 -8.30
C GLN A 233 -36.14 24.06 -9.41
N GLY A 234 -36.99 23.09 -9.07
CA GLY A 234 -38.20 22.79 -9.85
C GLY A 234 -38.29 21.37 -10.37
N SER A 235 -38.63 20.42 -9.50
CA SER A 235 -39.52 19.25 -9.75
C SER A 235 -39.07 18.00 -8.98
N LYS A 236 -40.02 17.48 -8.19
CA LYS A 236 -40.06 16.25 -7.37
C LYS A 236 -39.27 16.25 -6.06
N SER A 237 -40.00 15.91 -5.00
CA SER A 237 -39.52 15.59 -3.66
C SER A 237 -38.48 14.46 -3.71
N VAL A 238 -37.20 14.82 -3.80
CA VAL A 238 -36.13 13.85 -3.61
C VAL A 238 -35.99 13.64 -2.11
N SER A 239 -36.30 12.43 -1.63
CA SER A 239 -36.05 12.04 -0.24
C SER A 239 -34.56 12.23 0.10
N PRO A 240 -34.22 12.70 1.32
CA PRO A 240 -32.82 13.01 1.66
C PRO A 240 -31.91 11.78 1.51
N ALA A 241 -30.66 11.99 1.13
CA ALA A 241 -29.69 10.89 0.97
C ALA A 241 -29.44 10.11 2.28
N LEU A 242 -29.53 10.81 3.42
CA LEU A 242 -29.30 10.28 4.76
C LEU A 242 -30.52 10.55 5.65
N THR A 243 -30.92 9.58 6.46
CA THR A 243 -32.01 9.73 7.42
C THR A 243 -31.70 9.00 8.73
N ARG A 244 -32.36 9.39 9.82
CA ARG A 244 -32.25 8.68 11.10
C ARG A 244 -32.97 7.32 11.04
N PRO A 245 -32.50 6.29 11.74
CA PRO A 245 -33.25 5.05 11.92
C PRO A 245 -34.58 5.31 12.65
N LEU A 246 -35.54 4.40 12.48
CA LEU A 246 -36.82 4.45 13.21
C LEU A 246 -36.66 4.01 14.66
N ASN A 247 -35.83 2.99 14.89
CA ASN A 247 -35.44 2.40 16.17
C ASN A 247 -34.30 1.40 15.91
N TYR A 248 -33.96 0.59 16.91
CA TYR A 248 -32.92 -0.42 16.81
C TYR A 248 -33.41 -1.83 17.17
N THR A 249 -32.89 -2.83 16.48
CA THR A 249 -33.08 -4.25 16.81
C THR A 249 -31.86 -4.75 17.59
N LEU A 250 -32.06 -5.32 18.77
CA LEU A 250 -30.98 -5.95 19.53
C LEU A 250 -30.56 -7.27 18.86
N VAL A 251 -29.35 -7.31 18.33
CA VAL A 251 -28.80 -8.49 17.63
C VAL A 251 -28.17 -9.43 18.66
N TRP A 252 -27.36 -8.88 19.56
CA TRP A 252 -26.62 -9.66 20.54
C TRP A 252 -26.35 -8.88 21.82
N SER A 253 -26.30 -9.58 22.96
CA SER A 253 -25.93 -9.02 24.26
C SER A 253 -25.08 -10.00 25.07
N SER A 254 -24.11 -9.48 25.83
CA SER A 254 -23.26 -10.30 26.70
C SER A 254 -23.99 -10.73 27.97
N ASN A 255 -24.41 -11.99 28.06
CA ASN A 255 -25.12 -12.52 29.24
C ASN A 255 -24.18 -13.16 30.28
N SER A 256 -23.15 -12.45 30.74
CA SER A 256 -22.25 -12.94 31.81
C SER A 256 -22.17 -11.98 32.99
N HIS A 257 -22.08 -12.53 34.20
CA HIS A 257 -21.95 -11.84 35.49
C HIS A 257 -20.57 -11.14 35.69
N GLY A 258 -20.09 -10.42 34.68
CA GLY A 258 -18.92 -9.54 34.75
C GLY A 258 -19.33 -8.06 34.81
N ASN A 259 -18.39 -7.19 35.20
CA ASN A 259 -18.63 -5.74 35.37
C ASN A 259 -18.76 -4.95 34.04
N GLU A 260 -18.63 -5.59 32.87
CA GLU A 260 -18.73 -4.93 31.57
C GLU A 260 -19.72 -5.68 30.67
N TYR A 261 -20.76 -4.96 30.23
CA TYR A 261 -21.78 -5.46 29.31
C TYR A 261 -21.59 -4.84 27.92
N GLY A 262 -21.89 -5.61 26.88
CA GLY A 262 -21.92 -5.14 25.50
C GLY A 262 -23.23 -5.51 24.83
N TYR A 263 -23.85 -4.55 24.15
CA TYR A 263 -25.08 -4.69 23.38
C TYR A 263 -24.83 -4.24 21.94
N ILE A 264 -25.12 -5.11 20.98
CA ILE A 264 -24.95 -4.86 19.55
C ILE A 264 -26.31 -4.69 18.92
N TRP A 265 -26.50 -3.54 18.27
CA TRP A 265 -27.75 -3.06 17.73
C TRP A 265 -27.67 -2.90 16.22
N LEU A 266 -28.69 -3.39 15.50
CA LEU A 266 -28.90 -3.12 14.09
C LEU A 266 -29.87 -1.94 13.95
N PRO A 267 -29.51 -0.84 13.26
CA PRO A 267 -30.43 0.24 12.98
C PRO A 267 -31.54 -0.22 12.04
N ASN A 268 -32.80 0.04 12.38
CA ASN A 268 -33.93 -0.27 11.51
C ASN A 268 -34.24 0.95 10.61
N PRO A 269 -33.96 0.88 9.30
CA PRO A 269 -34.15 2.01 8.40
C PRO A 269 -35.64 2.28 8.12
N PRO A 270 -36.00 3.53 7.75
CA PRO A 270 -37.26 3.79 7.06
C PRO A 270 -37.34 3.06 5.70
N GLU A 271 -38.54 2.93 5.14
CA GLU A 271 -38.73 2.35 3.80
C GLU A 271 -37.94 3.12 2.73
N GLY A 272 -37.24 2.40 1.85
CA GLY A 272 -36.35 2.97 0.82
C GLY A 272 -34.95 3.34 1.32
N TYR A 273 -34.55 2.91 2.52
CA TYR A 273 -33.21 3.10 3.07
C TYR A 273 -32.63 1.78 3.56
N LYS A 274 -31.30 1.73 3.70
CA LYS A 274 -30.54 0.61 4.25
C LYS A 274 -29.64 1.09 5.39
N PRO A 275 -29.47 0.30 6.46
CA PRO A 275 -28.37 0.51 7.38
C PRO A 275 -27.07 0.06 6.72
N THR A 276 -25.97 0.60 7.19
CA THR A 276 -24.66 0.33 6.58
C THR A 276 -23.63 -0.13 7.61
N GLY A 277 -24.06 -0.35 8.85
CA GLY A 277 -23.24 -0.80 9.96
C GLY A 277 -24.08 -1.02 11.23
N PHE A 278 -23.41 -1.46 12.29
CA PHE A 278 -24.01 -1.74 13.60
C PHE A 278 -23.58 -0.68 14.62
N VAL A 279 -24.34 -0.59 15.72
CA VAL A 279 -24.04 0.27 16.88
C VAL A 279 -23.80 -0.60 18.10
N VAL A 280 -22.79 -0.25 18.90
CA VAL A 280 -22.45 -0.95 20.14
C VAL A 280 -22.61 0.00 21.33
N THR A 281 -23.13 -0.53 22.43
CA THR A 281 -23.35 0.23 23.68
C THR A 281 -23.03 -0.65 24.89
N THR A 282 -22.83 0.00 26.04
CA THR A 282 -22.62 -0.68 27.34
C THR A 282 -23.90 -0.81 28.16
N GLU A 283 -24.97 -0.11 27.76
CA GLU A 283 -26.25 -0.06 28.47
C GLU A 283 -27.34 -0.81 27.68
N PRO A 284 -28.34 -1.40 28.36
CA PRO A 284 -29.41 -2.18 27.71
C PRO A 284 -30.45 -1.34 26.98
N GLU A 285 -30.50 -0.02 27.20
CA GLU A 285 -31.39 0.89 26.50
C GLU A 285 -31.02 1.03 25.02
N GLN A 286 -32.02 1.30 24.18
CA GLN A 286 -31.76 1.54 22.76
C GLN A 286 -30.88 2.79 22.59
N PRO A 287 -29.95 2.78 21.61
CA PRO A 287 -29.16 3.96 21.28
C PRO A 287 -30.04 5.14 20.85
N ASP A 288 -29.48 6.35 20.93
CA ASP A 288 -30.12 7.54 20.37
C ASP A 288 -30.34 7.39 18.85
N LEU A 289 -31.45 7.90 18.34
CA LEU A 289 -31.71 7.90 16.89
C LEU A 289 -30.75 8.82 16.13
N GLU A 290 -30.04 9.70 16.83
CA GLU A 290 -28.99 10.55 16.27
C GLU A 290 -27.61 9.87 16.20
N GLU A 291 -27.45 8.68 16.79
CA GLU A 291 -26.16 7.98 16.86
C GLU A 291 -25.59 7.63 15.47
N VAL A 292 -26.46 7.24 14.52
CA VAL A 292 -26.09 6.91 13.13
C VAL A 292 -27.15 7.36 12.14
N ARG A 293 -26.81 7.30 10.84
CA ARG A 293 -27.74 7.49 9.72
C ARG A 293 -27.87 6.22 8.89
N CYS A 294 -29.08 6.00 8.37
CA CYS A 294 -29.36 5.08 7.28
C CYS A 294 -29.23 5.81 5.94
N VAL A 295 -28.87 5.06 4.90
CA VAL A 295 -28.56 5.59 3.58
C VAL A 295 -29.66 5.20 2.60
N ARG A 296 -30.05 6.12 1.71
CA ARG A 296 -31.07 5.86 0.69
C ARG A 296 -30.65 4.70 -0.21
N GLU A 297 -31.55 3.78 -0.52
CA GLU A 297 -31.22 2.47 -1.11
C GLU A 297 -30.48 2.57 -2.46
N ASP A 298 -30.79 3.55 -3.30
CA ASP A 298 -30.13 3.81 -4.59
C ASP A 298 -28.68 4.30 -4.46
N LEU A 299 -28.29 4.80 -3.28
CA LEU A 299 -26.93 5.23 -2.93
C LEU A 299 -26.13 4.11 -2.25
N THR A 300 -26.65 2.89 -2.24
CA THR A 300 -26.02 1.71 -1.63
C THR A 300 -25.75 0.61 -2.65
N GLU A 301 -24.84 -0.30 -2.30
CA GLU A 301 -24.50 -1.49 -3.09
C GLU A 301 -24.49 -2.72 -2.18
N SER A 302 -24.86 -3.88 -2.71
CA SER A 302 -24.86 -5.13 -1.94
C SER A 302 -23.45 -5.46 -1.42
N CYS A 303 -23.39 -5.92 -0.17
CA CYS A 303 -22.16 -6.37 0.47
C CYS A 303 -22.24 -7.84 0.87
N GLU A 304 -21.09 -8.46 1.06
CA GLU A 304 -20.89 -9.80 1.57
C GLU A 304 -19.95 -9.77 2.78
N VAL A 305 -19.97 -10.84 3.58
CA VAL A 305 -18.95 -11.06 4.61
C VAL A 305 -17.62 -11.43 3.97
N ASP A 306 -16.54 -11.03 4.63
CA ASP A 306 -15.17 -11.33 4.23
C ASP A 306 -14.48 -12.12 5.37
N GLU A 307 -13.34 -11.66 5.87
CA GLU A 307 -12.65 -12.32 6.98
C GLU A 307 -13.46 -12.31 8.29
N VAL A 308 -13.41 -13.43 9.00
CA VAL A 308 -13.93 -13.55 10.37
C VAL A 308 -13.01 -12.75 11.31
N ILE A 309 -13.51 -11.66 11.87
CA ILE A 309 -12.82 -10.88 12.91
C ILE A 309 -12.84 -11.64 14.23
N PHE A 310 -14.00 -12.22 14.56
CA PHE A 310 -14.20 -12.90 15.84
C PHE A 310 -15.36 -13.87 15.80
N GLU A 311 -15.15 -15.03 16.43
CA GLU A 311 -16.20 -15.99 16.73
C GLU A 311 -16.20 -16.34 18.22
N ARG A 312 -17.40 -16.40 18.80
CA ARG A 312 -17.63 -16.98 20.12
C ARG A 312 -18.62 -18.12 19.99
N ASN A 313 -18.09 -19.33 20.08
CA ASN A 313 -18.90 -20.53 20.12
C ASN A 313 -19.44 -20.78 21.53
N SER A 314 -20.73 -21.10 21.61
CA SER A 314 -21.41 -21.47 22.85
C SER A 314 -22.34 -22.65 22.61
N LEU A 315 -22.46 -23.51 23.63
CA LEU A 315 -23.41 -24.62 23.65
C LEU A 315 -24.86 -24.14 23.57
N PHE A 316 -25.12 -22.91 24.02
CA PHE A 316 -26.42 -22.27 23.92
C PHE A 316 -26.42 -21.29 22.74
N SER A 317 -27.44 -21.35 21.87
CA SER A 317 -27.58 -20.46 20.71
C SER A 317 -27.54 -18.98 21.10
N LYS A 318 -28.03 -18.61 22.30
CA LYS A 318 -27.99 -17.24 22.83
C LYS A 318 -26.58 -16.71 23.10
N GLY A 319 -25.58 -17.58 23.21
CA GLY A 319 -24.19 -17.19 23.47
C GLY A 319 -23.32 -17.12 22.21
N ARG A 320 -23.86 -17.49 21.04
CA ARG A 320 -23.13 -17.48 19.77
C ARG A 320 -23.11 -16.08 19.18
N ILE A 321 -21.94 -15.68 18.71
CA ILE A 321 -21.75 -14.46 17.95
C ILE A 321 -20.59 -14.67 16.99
N TYR A 322 -20.81 -14.24 15.77
CA TYR A 322 -19.81 -14.15 14.72
C TYR A 322 -19.75 -12.69 14.26
N VAL A 323 -18.54 -12.21 14.04
CA VAL A 323 -18.24 -10.84 13.63
C VAL A 323 -17.30 -10.92 12.45
N TRP A 324 -17.67 -10.26 11.35
CA TRP A 324 -16.92 -10.28 10.09
C TRP A 324 -16.61 -8.88 9.61
N ASN A 325 -15.54 -8.78 8.81
CA ASN A 325 -15.35 -7.68 7.88
C ASN A 325 -16.42 -7.75 6.78
N THR A 326 -16.69 -6.60 6.16
CA THR A 326 -17.62 -6.52 5.04
C THR A 326 -16.96 -5.91 3.82
N ARG A 327 -17.30 -6.43 2.65
CA ARG A 327 -16.85 -5.90 1.35
C ARG A 327 -18.00 -5.90 0.34
N PRO A 328 -17.92 -5.10 -0.73
CA PRO A 328 -18.90 -5.18 -1.82
C PRO A 328 -18.91 -6.56 -2.50
N CYS A 329 -20.08 -7.03 -2.93
CA CYS A 329 -20.19 -8.30 -3.69
C CYS A 329 -19.55 -8.21 -5.08
N ARG A 330 -19.65 -7.05 -5.72
CA ARG A 330 -19.02 -6.78 -7.03
C ARG A 330 -17.79 -5.91 -6.83
N ARG A 331 -16.65 -6.40 -7.27
CA ARG A 331 -15.33 -5.77 -7.11
C ARG A 331 -14.58 -5.74 -8.44
N GLY A 332 -13.54 -4.92 -8.48
CA GLY A 332 -12.76 -4.62 -9.68
C GLY A 332 -12.94 -3.18 -10.14
N MET A 333 -12.20 -2.85 -11.19
CA MET A 333 -11.97 -1.49 -11.65
C MET A 333 -13.24 -0.71 -12.02
N LEU A 334 -14.26 -1.42 -12.53
CA LEU A 334 -15.52 -0.82 -12.99
C LEU A 334 -16.62 -0.85 -11.93
N CYS A 335 -16.34 -1.39 -10.75
CA CYS A 335 -17.32 -1.54 -9.68
C CYS A 335 -17.42 -0.28 -8.81
N LYS A 336 -18.62 -0.02 -8.30
CA LYS A 336 -18.98 1.22 -7.60
C LYS A 336 -19.11 1.07 -6.08
N GLY A 337 -19.01 -0.15 -5.56
CA GLY A 337 -19.17 -0.41 -4.14
C GLY A 337 -18.02 0.18 -3.32
N VAL A 338 -18.36 0.91 -2.27
CA VAL A 338 -17.43 1.56 -1.35
C VAL A 338 -17.62 0.95 0.04
N PRO A 339 -16.62 0.19 0.57
CA PRO A 339 -16.65 -0.29 1.93
C PRO A 339 -16.52 0.88 2.91
N ILE A 340 -17.23 0.78 4.03
CA ILE A 340 -17.33 1.87 5.01
C ILE A 340 -16.32 1.68 6.14
N GLY A 341 -15.80 0.46 6.31
CA GLY A 341 -14.93 0.09 7.43
C GLY A 341 -15.71 -0.26 8.70
N THR A 342 -16.99 -0.63 8.59
CA THR A 342 -17.78 -1.21 9.68
C THR A 342 -17.68 -2.74 9.67
N PHE A 343 -18.38 -3.40 10.59
CA PHE A 343 -18.44 -4.85 10.70
C PHE A 343 -19.86 -5.39 10.47
N PHE A 344 -19.96 -6.70 10.21
CA PHE A 344 -21.21 -7.44 10.25
C PHE A 344 -21.26 -8.37 11.47
N CYS A 345 -22.43 -8.52 12.09
CA CYS A 345 -22.63 -9.37 13.25
C CYS A 345 -23.87 -10.25 13.09
N SER A 346 -23.70 -11.55 13.33
CA SER A 346 -24.80 -12.53 13.31
C SER A 346 -24.66 -13.56 14.43
N ARG A 347 -25.76 -14.26 14.72
CA ARG A 347 -25.78 -15.46 15.58
C ARG A 347 -25.59 -16.76 14.80
N ASP A 348 -25.86 -16.71 13.51
CA ASP A 348 -25.77 -17.83 12.59
C ASP A 348 -24.49 -17.71 11.75
N GLU A 349 -23.83 -18.85 11.52
CA GLU A 349 -22.58 -18.94 10.77
C GLU A 349 -22.79 -18.74 9.26
N ASP A 350 -23.94 -19.19 8.73
CA ASP A 350 -24.28 -19.20 7.30
C ASP A 350 -24.99 -17.91 6.83
N SER A 351 -24.43 -16.73 7.11
CA SER A 351 -25.09 -15.44 6.81
C SER A 351 -24.94 -14.95 5.35
N GLU A 352 -24.50 -15.79 4.42
CA GLU A 352 -24.15 -15.37 3.05
C GLU A 352 -25.34 -14.92 2.18
N ASN A 353 -26.59 -15.31 2.52
CA ASN A 353 -27.70 -15.23 1.56
C ASN A 353 -28.59 -13.98 1.64
N ASP A 354 -28.48 -13.12 2.67
CA ASP A 354 -29.13 -11.79 2.69
C ASP A 354 -28.54 -10.91 3.82
N MET A 355 -27.60 -10.03 3.48
CA MET A 355 -26.97 -9.14 4.44
C MET A 355 -27.94 -8.04 4.86
N SER A 356 -28.10 -7.83 6.16
CA SER A 356 -28.98 -6.79 6.69
C SER A 356 -28.43 -5.37 6.55
N ILE A 357 -27.17 -5.23 6.14
CA ILE A 357 -26.49 -3.96 5.89
C ILE A 357 -26.01 -3.89 4.43
N ALA A 358 -25.60 -2.70 3.99
CA ALA A 358 -25.09 -2.45 2.64
C ALA A 358 -23.78 -1.64 2.65
N CYS A 359 -23.03 -1.70 1.56
CA CYS A 359 -21.94 -0.76 1.29
C CYS A 359 -22.48 0.54 0.68
N LEU A 360 -21.67 1.60 0.68
CA LEU A 360 -21.99 2.81 -0.09
C LEU A 360 -21.75 2.55 -1.58
N LYS A 361 -22.36 3.39 -2.43
CA LYS A 361 -22.18 3.34 -3.88
C LYS A 361 -21.63 4.66 -4.38
N ASN A 362 -20.52 4.61 -5.10
CA ASN A 362 -19.99 5.77 -5.80
C ASN A 362 -20.76 6.02 -7.10
N LEU A 363 -21.57 7.07 -7.15
CA LEU A 363 -22.27 7.52 -8.34
C LEU A 363 -21.48 8.55 -9.15
N ASP A 364 -20.38 9.08 -8.60
CA ASP A 364 -19.50 10.00 -9.31
C ASP A 364 -18.63 9.24 -10.33
N SER A 365 -18.96 9.39 -11.62
CA SER A 365 -18.20 8.80 -12.71
C SER A 365 -16.92 9.57 -13.07
N SER A 366 -16.70 10.75 -12.49
CA SER A 366 -15.55 11.60 -12.83
C SER A 366 -14.24 11.11 -12.20
N LEU A 367 -14.33 10.24 -11.17
CA LEU A 367 -13.17 9.70 -10.44
C LEU A 367 -12.17 10.78 -10.01
N LEU A 368 -12.64 11.99 -9.68
CA LEU A 368 -11.78 13.14 -9.31
C LEU A 368 -10.87 12.89 -8.11
N ALA A 369 -11.21 11.90 -7.28
CA ALA A 369 -10.42 11.48 -6.14
C ALA A 369 -9.21 10.60 -6.53
N MET A 370 -9.13 10.10 -7.77
CA MET A 370 -7.97 9.33 -8.25
C MET A 370 -6.74 10.24 -8.43
N PRO A 371 -5.52 9.73 -8.23
CA PRO A 371 -4.30 10.49 -8.48
C PRO A 371 -4.14 10.78 -9.99
N ASN A 372 -3.61 11.96 -10.31
CA ASN A 372 -3.13 12.28 -11.65
C ASN A 372 -1.76 11.62 -11.93
N LEU A 373 -1.22 11.74 -13.14
CA LEU A 373 0.02 11.07 -13.52
C LEU A 373 1.24 11.48 -12.66
N ASP A 374 1.40 12.77 -12.36
CA ASP A 374 2.48 13.26 -11.50
C ASP A 374 2.37 12.69 -10.08
N GLN A 375 1.15 12.61 -9.54
CA GLN A 375 0.88 12.01 -8.24
C GLN A 375 1.15 10.50 -8.25
N VAL A 376 0.80 9.79 -9.32
CA VAL A 376 1.15 8.37 -9.51
C VAL A 376 2.68 8.19 -9.44
N HIS A 377 3.44 8.98 -10.21
CA HIS A 377 4.91 8.92 -10.19
C HIS A 377 5.48 9.19 -8.79
N ALA A 378 4.93 10.16 -8.06
CA ALA A 378 5.34 10.45 -6.70
C ALA A 378 5.03 9.30 -5.72
N LEU A 379 3.86 8.68 -5.82
CA LEU A 379 3.47 7.53 -5.00
C LEU A 379 4.39 6.34 -5.27
N ILE A 380 4.68 6.04 -6.54
CA ILE A 380 5.62 4.97 -6.93
C ILE A 380 7.03 5.29 -6.40
N LYS A 381 7.48 6.54 -6.50
CA LYS A 381 8.79 6.96 -5.96
C LYS A 381 8.88 6.73 -4.45
N HIS A 382 7.78 6.92 -3.74
CA HIS A 382 7.75 6.86 -2.29
C HIS A 382 7.52 5.45 -1.72
N TYR A 383 6.60 4.69 -2.32
CA TYR A 383 6.18 3.37 -1.85
C TYR A 383 6.65 2.20 -2.71
N GLY A 384 7.25 2.46 -3.88
CA GLY A 384 7.72 1.43 -4.81
C GLY A 384 8.59 0.38 -4.10
N PRO A 385 8.15 -0.89 -4.04
CA PRO A 385 8.86 -1.92 -3.29
C PRO A 385 10.22 -2.27 -3.91
N THR A 386 11.12 -2.78 -3.08
CA THR A 386 12.28 -3.51 -3.57
C THR A 386 11.97 -4.99 -3.64
N VAL A 387 12.13 -5.57 -4.83
CA VAL A 387 11.95 -7.01 -5.08
C VAL A 387 13.30 -7.70 -4.94
N TYR A 388 13.41 -8.66 -4.03
CA TYR A 388 14.59 -9.54 -3.93
C TYR A 388 14.32 -10.87 -4.63
N PHE A 389 15.28 -11.29 -5.45
CA PHE A 389 15.30 -12.63 -6.03
C PHE A 389 16.16 -13.54 -5.17
N HIS A 390 15.82 -14.82 -5.12
CA HIS A 390 16.55 -15.81 -4.34
C HIS A 390 18.06 -15.83 -4.72
N PRO A 391 19.02 -16.02 -3.78
CA PRO A 391 20.46 -16.01 -4.08
C PRO A 391 20.92 -17.09 -5.06
N ASP A 392 20.15 -18.18 -5.16
CA ASP A 392 20.36 -19.25 -6.15
C ASP A 392 19.47 -19.12 -7.40
N GLU A 393 18.86 -17.95 -7.64
CA GLU A 393 18.03 -17.74 -8.83
C GLU A 393 18.91 -17.79 -10.10
N ALA A 394 18.45 -18.57 -11.08
CA ALA A 394 19.11 -18.71 -12.37
C ALA A 394 18.43 -17.90 -13.47
N PHE A 395 17.14 -17.56 -13.29
CA PHE A 395 16.30 -16.90 -14.29
C PHE A 395 15.93 -15.52 -13.75
N LEU A 396 16.68 -14.50 -14.16
CA LEU A 396 16.49 -13.13 -13.65
C LEU A 396 15.49 -12.35 -14.52
N PRO A 397 14.90 -11.26 -13.99
CA PRO A 397 13.97 -10.44 -14.77
C PRO A 397 14.69 -9.70 -15.91
N SER A 398 13.91 -9.20 -16.88
CA SER A 398 14.37 -8.32 -17.94
C SER A 398 13.26 -7.38 -18.40
N SER A 399 13.57 -6.38 -19.24
CA SER A 399 12.51 -5.70 -20.00
C SER A 399 12.00 -6.59 -21.14
N VAL A 400 10.73 -6.40 -21.50
CA VAL A 400 10.11 -7.00 -22.69
C VAL A 400 10.89 -6.63 -23.96
N SER A 401 11.36 -5.38 -24.06
CA SER A 401 12.17 -4.93 -25.20
C SER A 401 13.47 -5.73 -25.32
N TRP A 402 14.18 -5.95 -24.20
CA TRP A 402 15.39 -6.76 -24.19
C TRP A 402 15.08 -8.20 -24.62
N PHE A 403 14.01 -8.80 -24.12
CA PHE A 403 13.60 -10.15 -24.50
C PHE A 403 13.38 -10.29 -26.02
N PHE A 404 12.70 -9.33 -26.65
CA PHE A 404 12.49 -9.31 -28.10
C PHE A 404 13.79 -9.12 -28.88
N GLU A 405 14.63 -8.16 -28.47
CA GLU A 405 15.90 -7.85 -29.15
C GLU A 405 16.94 -8.98 -29.05
N ASN A 406 16.87 -9.81 -28.00
CA ASN A 406 17.84 -10.86 -27.73
C ASN A 406 17.42 -12.23 -28.26
N GLY A 407 16.40 -12.28 -29.12
CA GLY A 407 16.14 -13.44 -29.97
C GLY A 407 14.85 -14.20 -29.67
N ALA A 408 13.93 -13.65 -28.87
CA ALA A 408 12.57 -14.19 -28.80
C ALA A 408 11.90 -14.16 -30.19
N LEU A 409 11.17 -15.22 -30.51
CA LEU A 409 10.56 -15.45 -31.82
C LEU A 409 9.06 -15.62 -31.70
N LEU A 410 8.32 -15.04 -32.65
CA LEU A 410 6.90 -15.28 -32.85
C LEU A 410 6.69 -16.50 -33.74
N TYR A 411 6.02 -17.51 -33.22
CA TYR A 411 5.60 -18.68 -33.97
C TYR A 411 4.13 -18.59 -34.38
N LYS A 412 3.79 -19.36 -35.41
CA LYS A 412 2.43 -19.45 -35.94
C LYS A 412 2.14 -20.88 -36.31
N ASP A 413 0.95 -21.36 -35.96
CA ASP A 413 0.48 -22.69 -36.34
C ASP A 413 0.61 -22.93 -37.85
N GLY A 414 1.09 -24.12 -38.22
CA GLY A 414 1.43 -24.50 -39.58
C GLY A 414 2.70 -23.86 -40.17
N ARG A 415 3.54 -23.19 -39.36
CA ARG A 415 4.87 -22.70 -39.78
C ARG A 415 5.96 -23.15 -38.81
N ASP A 416 6.96 -23.83 -39.36
CA ASP A 416 8.09 -24.38 -38.57
C ASP A 416 9.14 -23.32 -38.18
N LYS A 417 9.10 -22.13 -38.80
CA LYS A 417 10.10 -21.08 -38.60
C LYS A 417 9.51 -19.89 -37.85
N GLY A 418 10.09 -19.58 -36.68
CA GLY A 418 9.80 -18.39 -35.91
C GLY A 418 10.21 -17.09 -36.62
N LEU A 419 9.46 -16.03 -36.39
CA LEU A 419 9.69 -14.68 -36.91
C LEU A 419 10.31 -13.81 -35.82
N ALA A 420 11.33 -13.01 -36.18
CA ALA A 420 11.91 -12.05 -35.25
C ALA A 420 10.86 -11.02 -34.82
N ILE A 421 10.87 -10.66 -33.54
CA ILE A 421 10.00 -9.65 -32.95
C ILE A 421 10.76 -8.33 -32.89
N ASP A 422 10.14 -7.21 -33.24
CA ASP A 422 10.77 -5.91 -33.03
C ASP A 422 10.72 -5.49 -31.54
N SER A 423 11.63 -4.62 -31.12
CA SER A 423 11.75 -4.13 -29.73
C SER A 423 10.43 -3.65 -29.08
N LYS A 424 9.47 -3.15 -29.87
CA LYS A 424 8.17 -2.66 -29.37
C LYS A 424 7.08 -3.73 -29.43
N GLY A 425 7.34 -4.86 -30.07
CA GLY A 425 6.34 -5.88 -30.39
C GLY A 425 5.33 -5.42 -31.43
N SER A 426 5.68 -4.47 -32.30
CA SER A 426 4.76 -3.90 -33.31
C SER A 426 4.25 -4.91 -34.33
N ASN A 427 5.02 -5.97 -34.54
CA ASN A 427 4.69 -7.06 -35.45
C ASN A 427 3.95 -8.24 -34.76
N LEU A 428 3.60 -8.12 -33.48
CA LEU A 428 2.76 -9.09 -32.79
C LEU A 428 1.28 -8.92 -33.19
N PRO A 429 0.51 -10.02 -33.28
CA PRO A 429 -0.93 -9.93 -33.50
C PRO A 429 -1.63 -9.31 -32.28
N GLY A 430 -2.16 -8.10 -32.45
CA GLY A 430 -2.89 -7.39 -31.39
C GLY A 430 -4.36 -7.83 -31.25
N GLY A 431 -4.84 -7.89 -30.01
CA GLY A 431 -6.21 -8.17 -29.61
C GLY A 431 -6.65 -9.63 -29.78
N GLY A 432 -7.97 -9.82 -29.86
CA GLY A 432 -8.60 -11.14 -29.98
C GLY A 432 -8.64 -11.91 -28.66
N ARG A 433 -8.66 -13.23 -28.76
CA ARG A 433 -8.63 -14.17 -27.62
C ARG A 433 -7.57 -15.21 -27.87
N ASN A 434 -7.08 -15.85 -26.82
CA ASN A 434 -6.20 -16.98 -27.00
C ASN A 434 -6.86 -18.11 -27.84
N ASP A 435 -6.35 -18.29 -29.06
CA ASP A 435 -6.86 -19.23 -30.07
C ASP A 435 -5.82 -20.30 -30.45
N GLY A 436 -4.68 -20.35 -29.75
CA GLY A 436 -3.58 -21.30 -29.97
C GLY A 436 -2.87 -21.16 -31.32
N ARG A 437 -3.13 -20.09 -32.08
CA ARG A 437 -2.55 -19.92 -33.43
C ARG A 437 -1.17 -19.28 -33.44
N PHE A 438 -0.80 -18.61 -32.36
CA PHE A 438 0.46 -17.89 -32.22
C PHE A 438 0.97 -18.06 -30.80
N TRP A 439 2.27 -18.23 -30.65
CA TRP A 439 2.93 -18.25 -29.36
C TRP A 439 4.33 -17.64 -29.51
N LEU A 440 4.90 -17.16 -28.41
CA LEU A 440 6.31 -16.78 -28.38
C LEU A 440 7.16 -17.99 -27.96
N ASP A 441 8.41 -18.03 -28.39
CA ASP A 441 9.36 -19.03 -27.92
C ASP A 441 10.79 -18.47 -28.01
N LEU A 442 11.71 -19.17 -27.37
CA LEU A 442 13.13 -18.87 -27.34
C LEU A 442 13.80 -19.16 -28.71
N PRO A 443 14.98 -18.59 -28.95
CA PRO A 443 15.76 -18.92 -30.14
C PRO A 443 16.15 -20.41 -30.15
N VAL A 444 16.23 -20.98 -31.36
CA VAL A 444 16.42 -22.43 -31.57
C VAL A 444 17.81 -22.91 -31.14
N ASP A 445 18.83 -22.04 -31.19
CA ASP A 445 20.18 -22.39 -30.76
C ASP A 445 20.28 -22.40 -29.23
N SER A 446 20.88 -23.45 -28.67
CA SER A 446 20.95 -23.65 -27.21
C SER A 446 21.66 -22.52 -26.48
N ASN A 447 22.72 -21.96 -27.08
CA ASN A 447 23.48 -20.87 -26.47
C ASN A 447 22.65 -19.58 -26.40
N GLY A 448 21.93 -19.23 -27.48
CA GLY A 448 20.99 -18.12 -27.49
C GLY A 448 19.83 -18.36 -26.52
N SER A 449 19.29 -19.58 -26.49
CA SER A 449 18.20 -19.95 -25.57
C SER A 449 18.61 -19.76 -24.11
N ASP A 450 19.75 -20.32 -23.69
CA ASP A 450 20.23 -20.23 -22.31
C ASP A 450 20.56 -18.78 -21.91
N TYR A 451 21.08 -17.98 -22.84
CA TYR A 451 21.32 -16.55 -22.63
C TYR A 451 20.02 -15.76 -22.40
N VAL A 452 18.99 -15.98 -23.23
CA VAL A 452 17.69 -15.31 -23.06
C VAL A 452 17.00 -15.74 -21.77
N LYS A 453 17.06 -17.04 -21.42
CA LYS A 453 16.49 -17.55 -20.14
C LYS A 453 17.10 -16.90 -18.92
N SER A 454 18.40 -16.61 -18.96
CA SER A 454 19.12 -16.00 -17.83
C SER A 454 18.59 -14.59 -17.50
N GLY A 455 17.97 -13.91 -18.46
CA GLY A 455 17.46 -12.56 -18.31
C GLY A 455 18.56 -11.49 -18.21
N SER A 456 18.14 -10.26 -17.90
CA SER A 456 19.02 -9.11 -17.79
C SER A 456 18.46 -8.10 -16.80
N MET A 457 18.89 -8.27 -15.54
CA MET A 457 18.46 -7.44 -14.42
C MET A 457 18.77 -5.96 -14.62
N GLU A 458 19.84 -5.62 -15.36
CA GLU A 458 20.16 -4.23 -15.69
C GLU A 458 19.04 -3.58 -16.51
N THR A 459 18.37 -4.34 -17.36
CA THR A 459 17.28 -3.86 -18.21
C THR A 459 15.90 -4.04 -17.58
N ALA A 460 15.79 -4.75 -16.45
CA ALA A 460 14.52 -4.99 -15.80
C ALA A 460 13.80 -3.68 -15.48
N GLU A 461 12.52 -3.62 -15.84
CA GLU A 461 11.62 -2.50 -15.58
C GLU A 461 10.27 -3.05 -15.14
N LEU A 462 9.56 -2.31 -14.29
CA LEU A 462 8.22 -2.67 -13.85
C LEU A 462 7.17 -2.05 -14.77
N TYR A 463 6.16 -2.82 -15.13
CA TYR A 463 5.04 -2.37 -15.94
C TYR A 463 3.84 -2.09 -15.05
N VAL A 464 3.44 -0.83 -14.96
CA VAL A 464 2.50 -0.36 -13.95
C VAL A 464 1.11 -0.17 -14.54
N HIS A 465 0.11 -0.77 -13.87
CA HIS A 465 -1.31 -0.54 -14.11
C HIS A 465 -1.92 0.16 -12.90
N VAL A 466 -2.47 1.35 -13.10
CA VAL A 466 -3.14 2.13 -12.06
C VAL A 466 -4.65 1.95 -12.20
N LYS A 467 -5.28 1.38 -11.17
CA LYS A 467 -6.70 1.00 -11.18
C LYS A 467 -7.45 1.68 -10.02
N PRO A 468 -8.66 2.23 -10.23
CA PRO A 468 -9.57 2.51 -9.12
C PRO A 468 -9.92 1.22 -8.37
N ALA A 469 -9.93 1.31 -7.04
CA ALA A 469 -10.36 0.24 -6.13
C ALA A 469 -11.42 0.77 -5.16
N SER A 470 -12.26 -0.13 -4.63
CA SER A 470 -13.25 0.21 -3.61
C SER A 470 -14.13 1.41 -4.02
N GLY A 471 -14.65 1.37 -5.25
CA GLY A 471 -15.47 2.44 -5.82
C GLY A 471 -14.72 3.76 -6.02
N GLY A 472 -13.39 3.72 -6.21
CA GLY A 472 -12.55 4.91 -6.42
C GLY A 472 -12.17 5.64 -5.12
N THR A 473 -12.41 5.05 -3.95
CA THR A 473 -11.90 5.58 -2.67
C THR A 473 -10.48 5.10 -2.35
N PHE A 474 -10.01 4.10 -3.11
CA PHE A 474 -8.64 3.63 -3.12
C PHE A 474 -8.12 3.58 -4.56
N THR A 475 -6.80 3.60 -4.69
CA THR A 475 -6.07 3.35 -5.94
C THR A 475 -5.19 2.13 -5.74
N ASP A 476 -5.36 1.15 -6.63
CA ASP A 476 -4.47 0.00 -6.74
C ASP A 476 -3.39 0.31 -7.80
N ILE A 477 -2.12 0.20 -7.42
CA ILE A 477 -0.97 0.29 -8.32
C ILE A 477 -0.41 -1.13 -8.46
N ALA A 478 -0.84 -1.84 -9.50
CA ALA A 478 -0.32 -3.16 -9.83
C ALA A 478 1.00 -3.01 -10.59
N MET A 479 2.06 -3.63 -10.07
CA MET A 479 3.40 -3.57 -10.64
C MET A 479 3.78 -4.95 -11.18
N TRP A 480 3.80 -5.08 -12.50
CA TRP A 480 4.13 -6.32 -13.20
C TRP A 480 5.63 -6.39 -13.48
N ILE A 481 6.22 -7.55 -13.22
CA ILE A 481 7.61 -7.89 -13.54
C ILE A 481 7.63 -9.03 -14.56
N PHE A 482 8.54 -8.93 -15.52
CA PHE A 482 8.71 -9.94 -16.56
C PHE A 482 10.02 -10.70 -16.38
N CYS A 483 9.91 -12.02 -16.23
CA CYS A 483 11.02 -12.95 -16.32
C CYS A 483 10.94 -13.68 -17.67
N PRO A 484 12.02 -13.72 -18.49
CA PRO A 484 12.00 -14.44 -19.76
C PRO A 484 11.70 -15.94 -19.66
N PHE A 485 11.90 -16.52 -18.48
CA PHE A 485 11.74 -17.95 -18.24
C PHE A 485 11.37 -18.22 -16.79
N ASN A 486 10.43 -19.14 -16.59
CA ASN A 486 10.13 -19.76 -15.29
C ASN A 486 10.86 -21.11 -15.22
N GLY A 487 11.51 -21.38 -14.09
CA GLY A 487 12.31 -22.59 -13.88
C GLY A 487 11.50 -23.84 -13.49
N PRO A 488 12.15 -24.99 -13.35
CA PRO A 488 11.46 -26.22 -12.97
C PRO A 488 10.94 -26.15 -11.53
N SER A 489 9.73 -26.66 -11.31
CA SER A 489 9.11 -26.67 -9.97
C SER A 489 9.80 -27.65 -9.02
N THR A 490 9.71 -27.35 -7.73
CA THR A 490 10.08 -28.25 -6.64
C THR A 490 8.85 -28.65 -5.84
N ILE A 491 8.69 -29.94 -5.56
CA ILE A 491 7.64 -30.44 -4.65
C ILE A 491 8.26 -30.73 -3.29
N LYS A 492 7.52 -30.38 -2.24
CA LYS A 492 7.82 -30.75 -0.85
C LYS A 492 6.74 -31.66 -0.30
N ALA A 493 7.15 -32.70 0.45
CA ALA A 493 6.27 -33.58 1.20
C ALA A 493 6.93 -33.94 2.54
N GLY A 494 6.64 -33.17 3.58
CA GLY A 494 7.35 -33.26 4.86
C GLY A 494 8.85 -32.96 4.72
N ALA A 495 9.71 -33.93 5.07
CA ALA A 495 11.16 -33.82 4.92
C ALA A 495 11.66 -34.10 3.47
N PHE A 496 10.80 -34.64 2.62
CA PHE A 496 11.14 -34.95 1.23
C PHE A 496 11.02 -33.70 0.35
N ASN A 497 12.00 -33.49 -0.54
CA ASN A 497 11.97 -32.48 -1.58
C ASN A 497 12.39 -33.11 -2.91
N TYR A 498 11.71 -32.76 -3.99
CA TYR A 498 12.03 -33.23 -5.34
C TYR A 498 11.88 -32.11 -6.35
N THR A 499 12.99 -31.74 -6.99
CA THR A 499 13.01 -30.76 -8.08
C THR A 499 12.86 -31.50 -9.40
N PHE A 500 11.93 -31.06 -10.24
CA PHE A 500 11.75 -31.62 -11.55
C PHE A 500 12.86 -31.22 -12.51
N SER A 501 12.99 -31.98 -13.59
CA SER A 501 13.93 -31.64 -14.66
C SER A 501 13.34 -30.68 -15.69
N ARG A 502 12.01 -30.72 -15.90
CA ARG A 502 11.31 -29.91 -16.90
C ARG A 502 9.90 -29.46 -16.50
N ILE A 503 9.29 -30.11 -15.52
CA ILE A 503 7.91 -29.80 -15.15
C ILE A 503 7.85 -28.44 -14.45
N GLY A 504 6.86 -27.63 -14.84
CA GLY A 504 6.60 -26.30 -14.32
C GLY A 504 7.43 -25.18 -14.94
N GLN A 505 8.47 -25.52 -15.72
CA GLN A 505 9.22 -24.49 -16.44
C GLN A 505 8.42 -24.02 -17.66
N HIS A 506 8.54 -22.75 -18.05
CA HIS A 506 7.92 -22.23 -19.26
C HIS A 506 8.61 -20.94 -19.74
N VAL A 507 8.42 -20.62 -21.02
CA VAL A 507 8.93 -19.38 -21.61
C VAL A 507 7.96 -18.24 -21.33
N GLY A 508 8.53 -17.09 -20.94
CA GLY A 508 7.81 -15.92 -20.50
C GLY A 508 7.15 -16.15 -19.15
N ASP A 509 7.30 -15.23 -18.23
CA ASP A 509 6.76 -15.34 -16.89
C ASP A 509 6.38 -13.95 -16.38
N TRP A 510 5.12 -13.80 -15.99
CA TRP A 510 4.50 -12.54 -15.64
C TRP A 510 4.01 -12.63 -14.21
N GLU A 511 4.71 -11.93 -13.32
CA GLU A 511 4.39 -11.86 -11.90
C GLU A 511 4.05 -10.44 -11.51
N HIS A 512 3.27 -10.26 -10.45
CA HIS A 512 2.93 -8.92 -9.96
C HIS A 512 2.71 -8.88 -8.45
N TYR A 513 2.70 -7.66 -7.95
CA TYR A 513 2.20 -7.30 -6.64
C TYR A 513 1.48 -5.96 -6.75
N THR A 514 0.53 -5.71 -5.86
CA THR A 514 -0.36 -4.54 -5.98
C THR A 514 -0.34 -3.71 -4.70
N LEU A 515 -0.05 -2.43 -4.82
CA LEU A 515 -0.10 -1.48 -3.70
C LEU A 515 -1.50 -0.86 -3.64
N ARG A 516 -2.17 -0.92 -2.49
CA ARG A 516 -3.47 -0.27 -2.27
C ARG A 516 -3.31 1.01 -1.46
N LEU A 517 -3.61 2.14 -2.09
CA LEU A 517 -3.39 3.49 -1.57
C LEU A 517 -4.72 4.19 -1.34
N SER A 518 -4.86 4.90 -0.21
CA SER A 518 -6.09 5.62 0.11
C SER A 518 -6.16 6.92 -0.68
N ASN A 519 -7.27 7.16 -1.38
CA ASN A 519 -7.45 8.41 -2.13
C ASN A 519 -7.78 9.61 -1.24
N PHE A 520 -8.03 9.40 0.05
CA PHE A 520 -8.26 10.46 1.03
C PHE A 520 -6.99 11.22 1.40
N ASP A 521 -5.85 10.55 1.48
CA ASP A 521 -4.59 11.11 2.01
C ASP A 521 -3.32 10.58 1.32
N GLY A 522 -3.45 9.62 0.41
CA GLY A 522 -2.33 8.99 -0.29
C GLY A 522 -1.57 7.96 0.54
N GLU A 523 -2.09 7.55 1.70
CA GLU A 523 -1.43 6.57 2.57
C GLU A 523 -1.46 5.16 1.95
N LEU A 524 -0.37 4.39 2.10
CA LEU A 524 -0.33 2.96 1.80
C LEU A 524 -1.08 2.16 2.89
N TRP A 525 -2.10 1.42 2.47
CA TRP A 525 -2.95 0.62 3.35
C TRP A 525 -2.55 -0.86 3.35
N SER A 526 -2.33 -1.43 2.17
CA SER A 526 -1.97 -2.83 2.05
C SER A 526 -1.18 -3.10 0.78
N VAL A 527 -0.45 -4.22 0.76
CA VAL A 527 0.20 -4.75 -0.43
C VAL A 527 -0.30 -6.17 -0.66
N TYR A 528 -0.71 -6.44 -1.90
CA TYR A 528 -1.05 -7.77 -2.37
C TYR A 528 0.18 -8.46 -2.93
N PHE A 529 0.41 -9.70 -2.51
CA PHE A 529 1.48 -10.56 -2.97
C PHE A 529 0.89 -11.70 -3.80
N SER A 530 1.18 -11.74 -5.11
CA SER A 530 0.69 -12.79 -6.01
C SER A 530 1.46 -14.09 -5.77
N GLU A 531 0.79 -15.09 -5.19
CA GLU A 531 1.34 -16.41 -4.87
C GLU A 531 0.90 -17.45 -5.92
N HIS A 532 0.88 -17.07 -7.20
CA HIS A 532 0.29 -17.80 -8.34
C HIS A 532 -1.25 -17.79 -8.39
N SER A 533 -1.91 -18.96 -8.28
CA SER A 533 -3.37 -19.13 -8.48
C SER A 533 -4.28 -18.27 -7.57
N GLY A 534 -3.68 -17.50 -6.66
CA GLY A 534 -4.24 -16.49 -5.77
C GLY A 534 -3.09 -15.74 -5.08
N GLY A 535 -3.35 -15.12 -3.95
CA GLY A 535 -2.34 -14.38 -3.21
C GLY A 535 -2.90 -13.79 -1.93
N GLU A 536 -2.10 -13.01 -1.21
CA GLU A 536 -2.47 -12.48 0.10
C GLU A 536 -2.33 -10.96 0.15
N TRP A 537 -3.32 -10.29 0.74
CA TRP A 537 -3.21 -8.88 1.14
C TRP A 537 -2.63 -8.78 2.54
N LEU A 538 -1.52 -8.06 2.70
CA LEU A 538 -0.99 -7.72 4.03
C LEU A 538 -1.19 -6.23 4.30
N ASP A 539 -1.65 -5.92 5.51
CA ASP A 539 -1.71 -4.54 6.01
C ASP A 539 -0.32 -3.93 6.07
N ALA A 540 -0.20 -2.63 5.79
CA ALA A 540 1.09 -1.93 5.77
C ALA A 540 1.90 -2.04 7.08
N SER A 541 1.28 -2.42 8.21
CA SER A 541 1.92 -2.54 9.52
C SER A 541 2.59 -3.88 9.70
N GLU A 542 2.24 -4.85 8.85
CA GLU A 542 2.77 -6.21 8.82
C GLU A 542 3.91 -6.35 7.79
N LEU A 543 4.07 -5.37 6.91
CA LEU A 543 5.13 -5.33 5.89
C LEU A 543 6.53 -5.11 6.48
N GLU A 544 7.53 -5.63 5.77
CA GLU A 544 8.94 -5.32 5.99
C GLU A 544 9.39 -4.14 5.13
N PHE A 545 10.33 -3.34 5.64
CA PHE A 545 10.87 -2.16 4.97
C PHE A 545 12.41 -2.15 5.04
N ILE A 546 13.09 -1.80 3.95
CA ILE A 546 14.56 -1.70 3.90
C ILE A 546 15.04 -0.38 4.52
N ASP A 547 14.45 0.72 4.05
CA ASP A 547 14.66 2.10 4.49
C ASP A 547 13.46 2.97 4.06
N GLY A 548 13.08 3.94 4.90
CA GLY A 548 11.91 4.78 4.67
C GLY A 548 10.59 3.99 4.55
N ASN A 549 9.81 4.29 3.51
CA ASN A 549 8.46 3.78 3.29
C ASN A 549 8.36 2.77 2.13
N LYS A 550 9.48 2.18 1.70
CA LYS A 550 9.53 1.19 0.62
C LYS A 550 9.41 -0.23 1.18
N PRO A 551 8.30 -0.95 0.91
CA PRO A 551 8.12 -2.32 1.32
C PRO A 551 9.11 -3.26 0.62
N ILE A 552 9.20 -4.49 1.14
CA ILE A 552 9.96 -5.58 0.53
C ILE A 552 9.02 -6.57 -0.13
N VAL A 553 9.41 -7.07 -1.29
CA VAL A 553 8.82 -8.25 -1.94
C VAL A 553 9.92 -9.28 -2.12
N TYR A 554 9.65 -10.55 -1.80
CA TYR A 554 10.54 -11.65 -2.06
C TYR A 554 9.97 -12.51 -3.19
N ALA A 555 10.69 -12.62 -4.30
CA ALA A 555 10.35 -13.51 -5.40
C ALA A 555 10.85 -14.93 -5.10
N SER A 556 9.98 -15.91 -5.27
CA SER A 556 10.33 -17.32 -5.05
C SER A 556 11.33 -17.81 -6.10
N LYS A 557 12.21 -18.71 -5.69
CA LYS A 557 13.18 -19.34 -6.59
C LYS A 557 12.47 -20.10 -7.71
N SER A 558 12.94 -19.93 -8.95
CA SER A 558 12.42 -20.52 -10.19
C SER A 558 11.03 -20.04 -10.62
N GLY A 559 10.09 -19.93 -9.68
CA GLY A 559 8.68 -19.61 -9.94
C GLY A 559 8.34 -18.12 -9.87
N HIS A 560 9.18 -17.29 -9.25
CA HIS A 560 9.03 -15.83 -9.14
C HIS A 560 7.78 -15.30 -8.44
N ALA A 561 6.90 -16.15 -7.92
CA ALA A 561 5.76 -15.73 -7.09
C ALA A 561 6.23 -14.81 -5.95
N SER A 562 5.40 -13.84 -5.63
CA SER A 562 5.71 -12.77 -4.69
C SER A 562 5.28 -13.15 -3.28
N PHE A 563 6.16 -12.94 -2.30
CA PHE A 563 5.91 -13.21 -0.88
C PHE A 563 6.37 -12.04 0.01
N PRO A 564 5.75 -11.83 1.18
CA PRO A 564 6.07 -10.72 2.08
C PRO A 564 7.31 -10.93 2.94
N HIS A 565 7.74 -12.17 3.15
CA HIS A 565 8.85 -12.52 4.04
C HIS A 565 9.80 -13.56 3.43
N GLU A 566 11.03 -13.62 3.96
CA GLU A 566 11.92 -14.75 3.68
C GLU A 566 11.34 -16.05 4.27
N GLY A 567 11.50 -17.17 3.57
CA GLY A 567 10.99 -18.45 4.04
C GLY A 567 10.81 -19.50 2.97
N CYS A 568 10.22 -20.62 3.38
CA CYS A 568 9.82 -21.71 2.49
C CYS A 568 8.29 -21.83 2.56
N TYR A 569 7.63 -21.42 1.49
CA TYR A 569 6.17 -21.48 1.34
C TYR A 569 5.78 -22.77 0.61
N ILE A 570 4.62 -23.33 0.96
CA ILE A 570 4.11 -24.55 0.35
C ILE A 570 2.72 -24.28 -0.21
N GLN A 571 2.59 -24.31 -1.52
CA GLN A 571 1.30 -24.21 -2.22
C GLN A 571 0.73 -25.61 -2.42
N GLY A 572 -0.28 -25.96 -1.62
CA GLY A 572 -0.90 -27.28 -1.59
C GLY A 572 -1.57 -27.55 -0.24
N SER A 573 -1.61 -28.81 0.19
CA SER A 573 -2.19 -29.15 1.49
C SER A 573 -1.28 -28.72 2.63
N THR A 574 -1.57 -27.56 3.21
CA THR A 574 -0.95 -27.05 4.44
C THR A 574 -1.04 -28.06 5.58
N LYS A 575 -2.18 -28.74 5.73
CA LYS A 575 -2.40 -29.78 6.76
C LYS A 575 -1.43 -30.96 6.63
N LEU A 576 -1.08 -31.36 5.42
CA LEU A 576 -0.17 -32.47 5.17
C LEU A 576 1.29 -32.01 4.96
N GLY A 577 1.52 -30.71 4.76
CA GLY A 577 2.81 -30.16 4.36
C GLY A 577 3.27 -30.70 3.00
N ILE A 578 2.32 -30.88 2.07
CA ILE A 578 2.54 -31.42 0.73
C ILE A 578 2.10 -30.39 -0.31
N GLY A 579 2.99 -30.01 -1.22
CA GLY A 579 2.67 -29.06 -2.28
C GLY A 579 3.90 -28.58 -3.07
N ALA A 580 3.68 -27.64 -3.98
CA ALA A 580 4.74 -26.91 -4.65
C ALA A 580 5.50 -26.04 -3.63
N ARG A 581 6.83 -26.05 -3.72
CA ARG A 581 7.72 -25.39 -2.78
C ARG A 581 8.21 -24.08 -3.39
N ASN A 582 8.00 -23.00 -2.66
CA ASN A 582 8.43 -21.65 -2.99
C ASN A 582 9.45 -21.17 -1.96
N ASP A 583 10.73 -21.17 -2.33
CA ASP A 583 11.82 -20.71 -1.47
C ASP A 583 12.12 -19.23 -1.73
N CYS A 584 12.01 -18.41 -0.69
CA CYS A 584 12.24 -16.97 -0.70
C CYS A 584 13.40 -16.63 0.24
N ALA A 585 14.37 -15.86 -0.24
CA ALA A 585 15.49 -15.40 0.57
C ALA A 585 16.06 -14.11 0.02
N LYS A 586 16.60 -13.26 0.91
CA LYS A 586 17.24 -12.03 0.51
C LYS A 586 18.57 -12.30 -0.19
N SER A 587 18.88 -11.51 -1.21
CA SER A 587 20.16 -11.59 -1.92
C SER A 587 20.60 -10.21 -2.43
N ASN A 588 21.71 -10.19 -3.18
CA ASN A 588 22.14 -9.01 -3.92
C ASN A 588 21.42 -8.84 -5.27
N TYR A 589 20.63 -9.84 -5.69
CA TYR A 589 19.76 -9.77 -6.85
C TYR A 589 18.48 -9.06 -6.44
N SER A 590 18.38 -7.78 -6.80
CA SER A 590 17.22 -6.96 -6.44
C SER A 590 16.88 -5.94 -7.50
N VAL A 591 15.60 -5.62 -7.59
CA VAL A 591 15.06 -4.57 -8.45
C VAL A 591 14.32 -3.55 -7.58
N ASP A 592 14.69 -2.27 -7.69
CA ASP A 592 13.95 -1.18 -7.06
C ASP A 592 12.89 -0.65 -8.03
N SER A 593 11.64 -0.99 -7.72
CA SER A 593 10.46 -0.72 -8.53
C SER A 593 10.11 0.76 -8.64
N SER A 594 10.72 1.59 -7.79
CA SER A 594 10.59 3.04 -7.85
C SER A 594 11.55 3.72 -8.83
N THR A 595 12.51 2.98 -9.41
CA THR A 595 13.59 3.55 -10.23
C THR A 595 13.43 3.33 -11.73
N LYS A 596 13.05 2.12 -12.15
CA LYS A 596 12.83 1.76 -13.55
C LYS A 596 11.43 1.15 -13.69
N TYR A 597 10.51 1.96 -14.18
CA TYR A 597 9.14 1.53 -14.43
C TYR A 597 8.53 2.32 -15.58
N ARG A 598 7.47 1.74 -16.16
CA ARG A 598 6.63 2.37 -17.17
C ARG A 598 5.17 2.21 -16.77
N VAL A 599 4.44 3.32 -16.68
CA VAL A 599 2.97 3.27 -16.58
C VAL A 599 2.44 2.86 -17.94
N ILE A 600 1.82 1.68 -18.00
CA ILE A 600 1.32 1.07 -19.25
C ILE A 600 -0.19 1.12 -19.37
N ALA A 601 -0.90 1.34 -18.26
CA ALA A 601 -2.34 1.51 -18.24
C ALA A 601 -2.78 2.36 -17.04
N ALA A 602 -3.69 3.30 -17.29
CA ALA A 602 -4.46 4.02 -16.28
C ALA A 602 -5.73 4.56 -16.94
N GLU A 603 -6.80 3.77 -16.97
CA GLU A 603 -8.01 4.06 -17.75
C GLU A 603 -8.66 5.39 -17.35
N ASN A 604 -8.49 5.84 -16.11
CA ASN A 604 -8.98 7.13 -15.63
C ASN A 604 -8.20 8.34 -16.16
N LEU A 605 -7.00 8.15 -16.70
CA LEU A 605 -6.15 9.21 -17.27
C LEU A 605 -6.27 9.32 -18.80
N GLY A 606 -7.03 8.41 -19.43
CA GLY A 606 -7.30 8.46 -20.87
C GLY A 606 -6.03 8.41 -21.72
N ASP A 607 -5.92 9.33 -22.69
CA ASP A 607 -4.84 9.36 -23.69
C ASP A 607 -3.47 9.83 -23.14
N GLU A 608 -3.37 10.16 -21.84
CA GLU A 608 -2.08 10.51 -21.21
C GLU A 608 -1.12 9.33 -21.12
N ILE A 609 -1.62 8.09 -21.22
CA ILE A 609 -0.81 6.86 -21.12
C ILE A 609 -0.62 6.23 -22.49
N GLU A 610 0.64 6.13 -22.94
CA GLU A 610 0.99 5.39 -24.15
C GLU A 610 1.11 3.88 -23.86
N GLU A 611 0.02 3.16 -24.15
CA GLU A 611 -0.04 1.71 -24.05
C GLU A 611 0.97 1.03 -25.00
N PRO A 612 1.87 0.15 -24.50
CA PRO A 612 2.78 -0.60 -25.36
C PRO A 612 2.05 -1.57 -26.30
N GLN A 613 2.53 -1.71 -27.54
CA GLN A 613 1.89 -2.57 -28.55
C GLN A 613 1.87 -4.04 -28.15
N TRP A 614 2.93 -4.53 -27.49
CA TRP A 614 2.98 -5.90 -26.98
C TRP A 614 1.92 -6.19 -25.91
N LEU A 615 1.38 -5.17 -25.21
CA LEU A 615 0.32 -5.38 -24.22
C LEU A 615 -0.98 -5.84 -24.88
N GLN A 616 -1.13 -5.62 -26.19
CA GLN A 616 -2.25 -6.14 -26.98
C GLN A 616 -2.06 -7.60 -27.43
N TYR A 617 -0.93 -8.25 -27.13
CA TYR A 617 -0.72 -9.63 -27.51
C TYR A 617 -1.41 -10.60 -26.53
N MET A 618 -2.64 -11.00 -26.89
CA MET A 618 -3.52 -11.87 -26.07
C MET A 618 -3.34 -13.36 -26.38
N ARG A 619 -2.09 -13.82 -26.48
CA ARG A 619 -1.70 -15.21 -26.78
C ARG A 619 -0.58 -15.65 -25.84
N GLU A 620 -0.16 -16.90 -25.93
CA GLU A 620 0.87 -17.47 -25.07
C GLU A 620 2.24 -16.83 -25.34
N TRP A 621 2.95 -16.51 -24.26
CA TRP A 621 4.34 -16.03 -24.26
C TRP A 621 5.37 -17.18 -24.24
N GLY A 622 4.88 -18.42 -24.36
CA GLY A 622 5.67 -19.64 -24.44
C GLY A 622 4.91 -20.76 -25.14
N PRO A 623 5.60 -21.82 -25.59
CA PRO A 623 4.95 -22.95 -26.24
C PRO A 623 4.12 -23.79 -25.26
N THR A 624 3.12 -24.50 -25.78
CA THR A 624 2.41 -25.55 -25.05
C THR A 624 3.09 -26.90 -25.29
N ILE A 625 3.63 -27.52 -24.24
CA ILE A 625 4.28 -28.84 -24.26
C ILE A 625 3.47 -29.78 -23.38
N VAL A 626 2.88 -30.82 -23.95
CA VAL A 626 2.15 -31.84 -23.17
C VAL A 626 3.11 -32.97 -22.80
N TYR A 627 3.20 -33.28 -21.50
CA TYR A 627 3.99 -34.39 -21.00
C TYR A 627 3.19 -35.70 -20.99
N ASP A 628 3.87 -36.84 -21.13
CA ASP A 628 3.28 -38.14 -20.79
C ASP A 628 3.17 -38.23 -19.26
N SER A 629 2.05 -37.71 -18.75
CA SER A 629 1.75 -37.54 -17.33
C SER A 629 1.91 -38.82 -16.52
N ARG A 630 1.68 -40.01 -17.10
CA ARG A 630 1.89 -41.29 -16.42
C ARG A 630 3.37 -41.55 -16.13
N SER A 631 4.24 -41.27 -17.09
CA SER A 631 5.67 -41.55 -16.97
C SER A 631 6.36 -40.66 -15.92
N GLU A 632 5.93 -39.41 -15.79
CA GLU A 632 6.45 -38.47 -14.81
C GLU A 632 5.86 -38.71 -13.41
N LEU A 633 4.55 -38.99 -13.32
CA LEU A 633 3.92 -39.41 -12.05
C LEU A 633 4.54 -40.70 -11.51
N ASP A 634 4.85 -41.68 -12.37
CA ASP A 634 5.50 -42.92 -11.97
C ASP A 634 6.92 -42.70 -11.41
N LYS A 635 7.65 -41.68 -11.88
CA LYS A 635 8.95 -41.29 -11.30
C LYS A 635 8.75 -40.72 -9.90
N ILE A 636 7.78 -39.83 -9.72
CA ILE A 636 7.45 -39.22 -8.41
C ILE A 636 7.04 -40.31 -7.40
N LEU A 637 6.13 -41.21 -7.78
CA LEU A 637 5.61 -42.27 -6.92
C LEU A 637 6.70 -43.22 -6.41
N LYS A 638 7.75 -43.46 -7.21
CA LYS A 638 8.90 -44.28 -6.79
C LYS A 638 9.73 -43.65 -5.68
N HIS A 639 9.70 -42.32 -5.55
CA HIS A 639 10.50 -41.58 -4.57
C HIS A 639 9.71 -41.10 -3.34
N LEU A 640 8.38 -41.07 -3.40
CA LEU A 640 7.55 -40.72 -2.24
C LEU A 640 7.59 -41.80 -1.14
N PRO A 641 7.54 -41.42 0.16
CA PRO A 641 7.44 -42.36 1.28
C PRO A 641 6.21 -43.27 1.16
N PHE A 642 6.33 -44.53 1.59
CA PHE A 642 5.30 -45.56 1.42
C PHE A 642 3.91 -45.15 1.93
N PHE A 643 3.83 -44.41 3.04
CA PHE A 643 2.57 -43.94 3.62
C PHE A 643 1.87 -42.83 2.81
N VAL A 644 2.58 -42.13 1.91
CA VAL A 644 2.03 -41.12 1.00
C VAL A 644 1.48 -41.76 -0.28
N ARG A 645 2.00 -42.94 -0.66
CA ARG A 645 1.60 -43.67 -1.88
C ARG A 645 0.17 -44.20 -1.87
N PHE A 646 -0.44 -44.38 -0.69
CA PHE A 646 -1.79 -44.96 -0.55
C PHE A 646 -2.94 -43.97 -0.79
N SER A 647 -2.67 -42.68 -0.95
CA SER A 647 -3.68 -41.66 -1.22
C SER A 647 -3.64 -41.18 -2.67
N LEU A 648 -3.59 -42.14 -3.61
CA LEU A 648 -3.38 -41.86 -5.04
C LEU A 648 -4.53 -41.06 -5.68
N GLU A 649 -5.76 -41.22 -5.18
CA GLU A 649 -6.93 -40.45 -5.63
C GLU A 649 -6.87 -38.98 -5.15
N ASN A 650 -6.23 -38.70 -4.01
CA ASN A 650 -6.04 -37.33 -3.52
C ASN A 650 -4.80 -36.63 -4.11
N LEU A 651 -3.81 -37.38 -4.59
CA LEU A 651 -2.56 -36.82 -5.14
C LEU A 651 -2.74 -36.11 -6.48
N ILE A 652 -3.73 -36.52 -7.28
CA ILE A 652 -4.09 -35.85 -8.54
C ILE A 652 -4.75 -34.48 -8.28
N GLU A 653 -5.46 -34.32 -7.17
CA GLU A 653 -6.01 -33.03 -6.72
C GLU A 653 -4.96 -32.14 -6.01
N LEU A 654 -3.88 -32.74 -5.51
CA LEU A 654 -2.82 -32.03 -4.76
C LEU A 654 -1.75 -31.39 -5.65
N PHE A 655 -1.73 -31.74 -6.93
CA PHE A 655 -0.72 -31.23 -7.83
C PHE A 655 -1.32 -30.27 -8.84
N PRO A 656 -0.70 -29.09 -9.03
CA PRO A 656 -1.17 -28.13 -10.00
C PRO A 656 -1.25 -28.76 -11.41
N THR A 657 -2.16 -28.26 -12.24
CA THR A 657 -2.26 -28.52 -13.70
C THR A 657 -0.90 -28.47 -14.43
N GLU A 658 0.04 -27.75 -13.86
CA GLU A 658 1.43 -27.53 -14.23
C GLU A 658 2.27 -28.82 -14.24
N LEU A 659 1.78 -29.93 -13.64
CA LEU A 659 2.39 -31.25 -13.80
C LEU A 659 2.11 -31.94 -15.14
N TYR A 660 1.08 -31.49 -15.87
CA TYR A 660 0.59 -32.17 -17.07
C TYR A 660 1.18 -31.59 -18.37
N GLY A 661 1.85 -30.44 -18.29
CA GLY A 661 2.50 -29.80 -19.42
C GLY A 661 3.25 -28.51 -19.04
N GLU A 662 4.01 -27.98 -19.99
CA GLU A 662 4.43 -26.58 -20.00
C GLU A 662 3.38 -25.80 -20.81
N GLU A 663 2.92 -24.66 -20.31
CA GLU A 663 2.12 -23.72 -21.09
C GLU A 663 2.62 -22.33 -20.75
N GLY A 664 3.15 -21.62 -21.75
CA GLY A 664 3.56 -20.23 -21.54
C GLY A 664 2.38 -19.37 -21.14
N PRO A 665 2.53 -18.46 -20.17
CA PRO A 665 1.45 -17.63 -19.70
C PRO A 665 1.00 -16.68 -20.81
N THR A 666 -0.26 -16.27 -20.74
CA THR A 666 -0.73 -15.09 -21.45
C THR A 666 -0.21 -13.82 -20.75
N GLY A 667 -0.15 -12.71 -21.50
CA GLY A 667 0.28 -11.42 -20.96
C GLY A 667 -0.67 -10.85 -19.90
N PRO A 668 -0.28 -9.77 -19.21
CA PRO A 668 -1.02 -9.19 -18.09
C PRO A 668 -2.49 -8.89 -18.37
N LYS A 669 -2.83 -8.44 -19.58
CA LYS A 669 -4.19 -8.01 -19.94
C LYS A 669 -5.20 -9.15 -20.12
N GLU A 670 -4.74 -10.40 -20.22
CA GLU A 670 -5.60 -11.60 -20.19
C GLU A 670 -5.84 -12.12 -18.76
N LYS A 671 -5.12 -11.58 -17.76
CA LYS A 671 -5.34 -11.94 -16.36
C LYS A 671 -6.65 -11.30 -15.91
N ASP A 672 -7.46 -12.04 -15.17
CA ASP A 672 -8.79 -11.58 -14.77
C ASP A 672 -8.74 -10.41 -13.77
N ASN A 673 -7.67 -10.35 -12.97
CA ASN A 673 -7.37 -9.22 -12.08
C ASN A 673 -6.94 -7.94 -12.84
N TRP A 674 -6.75 -7.98 -14.17
CA TRP A 674 -6.52 -6.77 -14.95
C TRP A 674 -7.71 -5.81 -14.83
N LEU A 675 -8.93 -6.32 -15.03
CA LEU A 675 -10.17 -5.55 -14.80
C LEU A 675 -10.82 -5.86 -13.45
N GLY A 676 -10.60 -7.07 -12.94
CA GLY A 676 -11.12 -7.56 -11.68
C GLY A 676 -10.36 -7.06 -10.45
N ASP A 677 -10.74 -7.58 -9.30
CA ASP A 677 -10.01 -7.42 -8.04
C ASP A 677 -8.92 -8.49 -7.94
N GLU A 678 -7.96 -8.30 -7.04
CA GLU A 678 -6.94 -9.33 -6.77
C GLU A 678 -7.58 -10.59 -6.16
N ARG A 679 -7.06 -11.77 -6.52
CA ARG A 679 -7.58 -13.06 -6.06
C ARG A 679 -6.97 -13.43 -4.71
N CYS A 680 -7.80 -13.61 -3.68
CA CYS A 680 -7.38 -14.10 -2.37
C CYS A 680 -7.57 -15.61 -2.26
#